data_AF-A0AAW1PDI6-F1
#
_entry.id   AF-A0AAW1PDI6-F1
#
_cell.length_a   1.000
_cell.length_b   1.000
_cell.length_c   1.000
_cell.angle_alpha   90.00
_cell.angle_beta   90.00
_cell.angle_gamma   90.00
#
_symmetry.space_group_name_H-M   'P 1'
#
loop_
_entity.id
_entity.type
_entity.pdbx_description
1 polymer ?
#
loop_
_entity_poly.entity_id
_entity_poly.type
_entity_poly.pdbx_seq_one_letter_code
_entity_poly.pdbx_strand_id
1 'polypeptide(L)'
;MQSLFFTGEEHGVLQRLAILLDVPATGLGTRVLYQAASKAAFSTREFHRLCDGQGPTIVLLRKEGSQRCYGGFTSVSWSSSSETVLDEHAFMFSFSLAEPAAAVQKYKQLEPTGVMHSRRFGPSFGSGISPDFSIRPTGGRGDWGQFYHPATYALPASFRALAGISGDYTAERELEVLGITEPCHFPRATLPVPDASWSHQAYEDLLASVTSYTPPTSLSKVNILLFGGVGAESATDDAYMARLKELKELARVRGIPTLVWLTKIDVADPDLIADLTLTYRSPRIIRLIKEVAALSGAGCTNDVFCVKAYSHEQDPDYKVGILLFRALQHALFAATDFLQDIQPRMVREQFLLAGCLALGVGLLYQLRDEPADLQTFSAVEVLFQGEADAAEQLAGLLQLRTVSNAQAEKHVNDPQALVNAHGYLKKTFPLVWKRLDVETVGDLSLLLRWKGSDPSLQPLLCVSHLDVVPADNPEEWSEGPFSGSIKDGFIWGRGAMDVKVTVTALLEAVNQLLKDRFSPARTVYLAFGHDEEVGGQQGAGQIAALLQSRGIQLEYVFDEGGILAVDGFPPLTTSPVALVGTAEKGIATVAIEVRSKGGHSSAPPLDGSSVGATLARIISHVDQNPPSAKLVRPVNEFLQAFAPHAPHKALRILLRYVDSWLLAPLAARVLVQNSAETAAFVRTTAAPTRLQAGVADNVLPQAGVVSYNFRLLPGDPPEAAVAYLHQVVASSNADATITANTAEARNASYVSSTQTTLYKLISQAAHEVLAPGQELVVAPFLLVGATDSRHYANMTTGGVYRFVPLPVDVQAGDLKRIHGTNERVEVAGYIRAIKFYIRVLRLASTPGH
;
A
#
# COMPACT_ATOMS: atom_id res chain seq x y z
N MET A 1 -49.97 -6.49 0.33
CA MET A 1 -48.68 -6.90 0.90
C MET A 1 -48.75 -8.39 1.14
N GLN A 2 -47.98 -9.20 0.40
CA GLN A 2 -47.68 -10.56 0.83
C GLN A 2 -46.65 -10.44 1.96
N SER A 3 -46.84 -11.17 3.06
CA SER A 3 -45.92 -11.13 4.21
C SER A 3 -44.53 -11.60 3.77
N LEU A 4 -43.50 -10.91 4.23
CA LEU A 4 -42.12 -11.41 4.12
C LEU A 4 -42.05 -12.75 4.85
N PHE A 5 -41.19 -13.66 4.37
CA PHE A 5 -41.03 -14.97 5.01
C PHE A 5 -40.53 -14.83 6.46
N PHE A 6 -39.89 -13.70 6.76
CA PHE A 6 -39.45 -13.25 8.08
C PHE A 6 -40.61 -12.69 8.94
N THR A 7 -41.66 -13.47 9.17
CA THR A 7 -42.87 -13.00 9.89
C THR A 7 -42.54 -12.59 11.33
N GLY A 8 -42.81 -11.33 11.68
CA GLY A 8 -42.66 -10.76 13.03
C GLY A 8 -41.61 -9.64 13.16
N GLU A 9 -40.67 -9.54 12.20
CA GLU A 9 -39.56 -8.57 12.23
C GLU A 9 -39.50 -7.69 10.96
N GLU A 10 -40.57 -7.69 10.15
CA GLU A 10 -40.66 -7.04 8.83
C GLU A 10 -40.24 -5.57 8.85
N HIS A 11 -40.66 -4.82 9.88
CA HIS A 11 -40.33 -3.41 10.02
C HIS A 11 -38.82 -3.18 10.23
N GLY A 12 -38.15 -4.09 10.95
CA GLY A 12 -36.71 -4.01 11.20
C GLY A 12 -35.87 -4.33 9.96
N VAL A 13 -36.31 -5.29 9.14
CA VAL A 13 -35.65 -5.64 7.88
C VAL A 13 -35.79 -4.51 6.87
N LEU A 14 -37.01 -4.01 6.63
CA LEU A 14 -37.25 -2.95 5.64
C LEU A 14 -36.52 -1.65 6.00
N GLN A 15 -36.43 -1.28 7.28
CA GLN A 15 -35.69 -0.11 7.72
C GLN A 15 -34.19 -0.21 7.39
N ARG A 16 -33.58 -1.39 7.54
CA ARG A 16 -32.16 -1.63 7.22
C ARG A 16 -31.90 -1.66 5.72
N LEU A 17 -32.81 -2.26 4.95
CA LEU A 17 -32.73 -2.24 3.49
C LEU A 17 -32.84 -0.82 2.93
N ALA A 18 -33.70 0.01 3.52
CA ALA A 18 -33.84 1.40 3.14
C ALA A 18 -32.55 2.19 3.40
N ILE A 19 -31.89 1.98 4.54
CA ILE A 19 -30.56 2.57 4.84
C ILE A 19 -29.51 2.08 3.84
N LEU A 20 -29.47 0.78 3.50
CA LEU A 20 -28.50 0.23 2.54
C LEU A 20 -28.65 0.80 1.12
N LEU A 21 -29.87 1.14 0.73
CA LEU A 21 -30.22 1.71 -0.57
C LEU A 21 -30.28 3.25 -0.54
N ASP A 22 -29.94 3.88 0.59
CA ASP A 22 -29.99 5.33 0.79
C ASP A 22 -31.38 5.94 0.49
N VAL A 23 -32.45 5.24 0.84
CA VAL A 23 -33.85 5.68 0.68
C VAL A 23 -34.58 5.77 2.03
N PRO A 24 -35.62 6.62 2.18
CA PRO A 24 -36.42 6.65 3.39
C PRO A 24 -37.14 5.32 3.65
N ALA A 25 -37.16 4.85 4.91
CA ALA A 25 -37.79 3.57 5.29
C ALA A 25 -39.29 3.49 4.97
N THR A 26 -39.98 4.63 4.92
CA THR A 26 -41.41 4.73 4.55
C THR A 26 -41.66 4.70 3.04
N GLY A 27 -40.60 4.66 2.21
CA GLY A 27 -40.68 4.75 0.74
C GLY A 27 -40.02 3.60 -0.03
N LEU A 28 -39.57 2.52 0.64
CA LEU A 28 -39.05 1.35 -0.08
C LEU A 28 -40.19 0.37 -0.39
N GLY A 29 -40.82 0.55 -1.55
CA GLY A 29 -41.82 -0.40 -2.05
C GLY A 29 -41.16 -1.69 -2.54
N THR A 30 -41.42 -2.84 -1.91
CA THR A 30 -40.93 -4.16 -2.34
C THR A 30 -42.07 -5.14 -2.64
N ARG A 31 -41.79 -6.12 -3.50
CA ARG A 31 -42.63 -7.29 -3.73
C ARG A 31 -41.79 -8.55 -3.64
N VAL A 32 -42.33 -9.61 -3.06
CA VAL A 32 -41.67 -10.92 -3.04
C VAL A 32 -41.73 -11.51 -4.45
N LEU A 33 -40.56 -11.88 -4.99
CA LEU A 33 -40.45 -12.57 -6.29
C LEU A 33 -40.24 -14.07 -6.12
N TYR A 34 -39.41 -14.46 -5.15
CA TYR A 34 -39.06 -15.86 -4.91
C TYR A 34 -38.75 -16.12 -3.45
N GLN A 35 -39.18 -17.27 -2.93
CA GLN A 35 -38.89 -17.73 -1.57
C GLN A 35 -38.50 -19.20 -1.58
N ALA A 36 -37.52 -19.56 -0.76
CA ALA A 36 -37.18 -20.94 -0.44
C ALA A 36 -36.92 -21.07 1.06
N ALA A 37 -37.74 -21.88 1.73
CA ALA A 37 -37.68 -22.10 3.18
C ALA A 37 -36.45 -22.91 3.63
N SER A 38 -35.80 -23.60 2.69
CA SER A 38 -34.70 -24.53 2.97
C SER A 38 -33.82 -24.71 1.74
N LYS A 39 -32.63 -25.28 1.94
CA LYS A 39 -31.72 -25.60 0.83
C LYS A 39 -32.32 -26.59 -0.15
N ALA A 40 -33.11 -27.55 0.35
CA ALA A 40 -33.80 -28.56 -0.45
C ALA A 40 -34.98 -28.00 -1.25
N ALA A 41 -35.58 -26.89 -0.80
CA ALA A 41 -36.69 -26.23 -1.49
C ALA A 41 -36.24 -25.31 -2.64
N PHE A 42 -34.94 -25.01 -2.75
CA PHE A 42 -34.43 -24.12 -3.80
C PHE A 42 -34.46 -24.78 -5.19
N SER A 43 -35.02 -24.06 -6.17
CA SER A 43 -35.09 -24.48 -7.56
C SER A 43 -34.60 -23.38 -8.48
N THR A 44 -33.47 -23.60 -9.15
CA THR A 44 -32.90 -22.68 -10.16
C THR A 44 -33.89 -22.40 -11.29
N ARG A 45 -34.65 -23.42 -11.72
CA ARG A 45 -35.65 -23.27 -12.78
C ARG A 45 -36.76 -22.31 -12.36
N GLU A 46 -37.23 -22.46 -11.13
CA GLU A 46 -38.33 -21.64 -10.62
C GLU A 46 -37.88 -20.22 -10.29
N PHE A 47 -36.64 -20.07 -9.78
CA PHE A 47 -36.00 -18.77 -9.62
C PHE A 47 -35.99 -18.00 -10.95
N HIS A 48 -35.45 -18.56 -12.03
CA HIS A 48 -35.41 -17.86 -13.32
C HIS A 48 -36.80 -17.58 -13.89
N ARG A 49 -37.76 -18.49 -13.69
CA ARG A 49 -39.15 -18.29 -14.12
C ARG A 49 -39.78 -17.05 -13.47
N LEU A 50 -39.43 -16.77 -12.21
CA LEU A 50 -40.04 -15.71 -11.41
C LEU A 50 -39.23 -14.42 -11.33
N CYS A 51 -37.90 -14.50 -11.36
CA CYS A 51 -36.99 -13.39 -11.11
C CYS A 51 -36.36 -12.79 -12.38
N ASP A 52 -36.29 -13.53 -13.48
CA ASP A 52 -35.72 -12.98 -14.72
C ASP A 52 -36.59 -11.84 -15.26
N GLY A 53 -35.92 -10.75 -15.69
CA GLY A 53 -36.60 -9.59 -16.27
C GLY A 53 -37.45 -8.75 -15.29
N GLN A 54 -37.33 -8.95 -13.97
CA GLN A 54 -38.18 -8.25 -12.99
C GLN A 54 -37.65 -6.89 -12.50
N GLY A 55 -36.53 -6.40 -13.03
CA GLY A 55 -35.90 -5.14 -12.61
C GLY A 55 -34.93 -5.31 -11.41
N PRO A 56 -34.63 -4.22 -10.68
CA PRO A 56 -33.76 -4.26 -9.50
C PRO A 56 -34.27 -5.23 -8.44
N THR A 57 -33.36 -5.98 -7.84
CA THR A 57 -33.71 -6.98 -6.82
C THR A 57 -32.75 -6.99 -5.63
N ILE A 58 -33.29 -7.38 -4.48
CA ILE A 58 -32.56 -7.60 -3.24
C ILE A 58 -32.66 -9.10 -2.93
N VAL A 59 -31.51 -9.71 -2.67
CA VAL A 59 -31.40 -11.12 -2.29
C VAL A 59 -31.08 -11.18 -0.81
N LEU A 60 -31.93 -11.82 -0.03
CA LEU A 60 -31.80 -11.97 1.41
C LEU A 60 -31.63 -13.43 1.82
N LEU A 61 -30.65 -13.68 2.66
CA LEU A 61 -30.39 -14.98 3.26
C LEU A 61 -30.29 -14.86 4.78
N ARG A 62 -30.87 -15.85 5.45
CA ARG A 62 -30.81 -15.98 6.90
C ARG A 62 -30.63 -17.46 7.27
N LYS A 63 -29.77 -17.73 8.27
CA LYS A 63 -29.72 -19.07 8.88
C LYS A 63 -30.94 -19.22 9.79
N GLU A 64 -31.61 -20.37 9.74
CA GLU A 64 -32.76 -20.64 10.61
C GLU A 64 -32.38 -20.42 12.09
N GLY A 65 -33.20 -19.66 12.82
CA GLY A 65 -32.94 -19.28 14.23
C GLY A 65 -31.88 -18.19 14.45
N SER A 66 -31.25 -17.65 13.41
CA SER A 66 -30.27 -16.56 13.50
C SER A 66 -30.91 -15.18 13.33
N GLN A 67 -30.45 -14.22 14.13
CA GLN A 67 -30.79 -12.80 13.98
C GLN A 67 -29.92 -12.08 12.92
N ARG A 68 -28.95 -12.77 12.32
CA ARG A 68 -28.06 -12.21 11.28
C ARG A 68 -28.56 -12.51 9.87
N CYS A 69 -28.68 -11.47 9.06
CA CYS A 69 -29.03 -11.52 7.65
C CYS A 69 -27.84 -11.08 6.78
N TYR A 70 -27.74 -11.64 5.58
CA TYR A 70 -26.77 -11.25 4.58
C TYR A 70 -27.34 -11.42 3.18
N GLY A 71 -26.75 -10.74 2.21
CA GLY A 71 -27.37 -10.65 0.90
C GLY A 71 -26.60 -9.80 -0.08
N GLY A 72 -27.24 -9.54 -1.21
CA GLY A 72 -26.74 -8.64 -2.23
C GLY A 72 -27.87 -7.90 -2.94
N PHE A 73 -27.54 -6.76 -3.51
CA PHE A 73 -28.42 -5.94 -4.32
C PHE A 73 -27.88 -5.87 -5.74
N THR A 74 -28.77 -5.93 -6.73
CA THR A 74 -28.47 -5.66 -8.13
C THR A 74 -29.49 -4.69 -8.71
N SER A 75 -29.02 -3.72 -9.49
CA SER A 75 -29.83 -2.76 -10.23
C SER A 75 -30.30 -3.29 -11.58
N VAL A 76 -29.68 -4.36 -12.07
CA VAL A 76 -30.04 -5.01 -13.34
C VAL A 76 -30.99 -6.18 -13.13
N SER A 77 -31.75 -6.53 -14.16
CA SER A 77 -32.63 -7.69 -14.11
C SER A 77 -31.83 -8.97 -14.25
N TRP A 78 -32.15 -9.99 -13.45
CA TRP A 78 -31.62 -11.34 -13.65
C TRP A 78 -31.93 -11.87 -15.05
N SER A 79 -31.05 -12.70 -15.56
CA SER A 79 -31.29 -13.52 -16.73
C SER A 79 -30.58 -14.86 -16.64
N SER A 80 -31.03 -15.80 -17.45
CA SER A 80 -30.39 -17.11 -17.59
C SER A 80 -29.36 -17.12 -18.74
N SER A 81 -28.55 -16.07 -18.93
CA SER A 81 -27.65 -15.96 -20.11
C SER A 81 -26.27 -16.58 -19.94
N SER A 82 -25.87 -16.98 -18.72
CA SER A 82 -24.53 -17.56 -18.47
C SER A 82 -23.39 -16.59 -18.80
N GLU A 83 -23.53 -15.33 -18.41
CA GLU A 83 -22.58 -14.25 -18.65
C GLU A 83 -22.37 -13.40 -17.39
N THR A 84 -21.21 -12.75 -17.28
CA THR A 84 -21.00 -11.73 -16.25
C THR A 84 -21.62 -10.41 -16.70
N VAL A 85 -22.41 -9.79 -15.83
CA VAL A 85 -23.15 -8.58 -16.12
C VAL A 85 -22.54 -7.39 -15.40
N LEU A 86 -22.43 -6.29 -16.15
CA LEU A 86 -22.04 -4.99 -15.66
C LEU A 86 -23.16 -4.42 -14.79
N ASP A 87 -22.85 -4.16 -13.53
CA ASP A 87 -23.75 -3.50 -12.59
C ASP A 87 -22.92 -2.77 -11.55
N GLU A 88 -22.59 -1.51 -11.83
CA GLU A 88 -21.76 -0.66 -10.96
C GLU A 88 -22.47 -0.28 -9.65
N HIS A 89 -23.79 -0.52 -9.58
CA HIS A 89 -24.60 -0.28 -8.40
C HIS A 89 -24.79 -1.54 -7.56
N ALA A 90 -24.27 -2.69 -8.00
CA ALA A 90 -24.35 -3.92 -7.22
C ALA A 90 -23.45 -3.85 -5.98
N PHE A 91 -23.96 -4.37 -4.87
CA PHE A 91 -23.20 -4.47 -3.62
C PHE A 91 -23.67 -5.65 -2.80
N MET A 92 -22.78 -6.17 -1.96
CA MET A 92 -23.12 -7.16 -0.94
C MET A 92 -23.31 -6.49 0.42
N PHE A 93 -24.08 -7.09 1.32
CA PHE A 93 -24.33 -6.51 2.64
C PHE A 93 -24.55 -7.57 3.72
N SER A 94 -24.37 -7.15 4.98
CA SER A 94 -24.78 -7.92 6.16
C SER A 94 -25.33 -7.02 7.27
N PHE A 95 -26.21 -7.55 8.12
CA PHE A 95 -26.70 -6.87 9.31
C PHE A 95 -27.26 -7.85 10.35
N SER A 96 -27.40 -7.37 11.60
CA SER A 96 -28.06 -8.09 12.69
C SER A 96 -29.37 -7.41 13.07
N LEU A 97 -30.43 -8.20 13.27
CA LEU A 97 -31.73 -7.75 13.77
C LEU A 97 -31.70 -7.46 15.28
N ALA A 98 -30.71 -8.01 16.00
CA ALA A 98 -30.46 -7.71 17.41
C ALA A 98 -29.70 -6.39 17.65
N GLU A 99 -29.09 -5.81 16.60
CA GLU A 99 -28.33 -4.55 16.66
C GLU A 99 -29.17 -3.38 16.13
N PRO A 100 -28.85 -2.10 16.42
CA PRO A 100 -29.59 -0.96 15.89
C PRO A 100 -29.64 -0.91 14.34
N ALA A 101 -30.68 -0.30 13.76
CA ALA A 101 -30.88 -0.26 12.30
C ALA A 101 -29.73 0.42 11.52
N ALA A 102 -28.97 1.32 12.16
CA ALA A 102 -27.80 1.97 11.55
C ALA A 102 -26.57 1.04 11.45
N ALA A 103 -26.55 -0.10 12.13
CA ALA A 103 -25.44 -1.06 12.13
C ALA A 103 -25.49 -2.01 10.91
N VAL A 104 -25.78 -1.46 9.72
CA VAL A 104 -25.71 -2.21 8.46
C VAL A 104 -24.31 -2.10 7.86
N GLN A 105 -23.81 -3.20 7.29
CA GLN A 105 -22.51 -3.22 6.61
C GLN A 105 -22.72 -3.40 5.11
N LYS A 106 -22.18 -2.46 4.33
CA LYS A 106 -22.20 -2.47 2.86
C LYS A 106 -20.80 -2.76 2.33
N TYR A 107 -20.66 -3.78 1.51
CA TYR A 107 -19.41 -4.20 0.89
C TYR A 107 -19.42 -3.81 -0.58
N LYS A 108 -18.53 -2.88 -0.93
CA LYS A 108 -18.44 -2.33 -2.28
C LYS A 108 -17.76 -3.30 -3.25
N GLN A 109 -18.13 -3.16 -4.50
CA GLN A 109 -17.51 -3.82 -5.64
C GLN A 109 -16.12 -3.22 -5.91
N LEU A 110 -15.17 -4.06 -6.32
CA LEU A 110 -13.80 -3.70 -6.68
C LEU A 110 -13.56 -3.74 -8.20
N GLU A 111 -14.49 -4.31 -8.95
CA GLU A 111 -14.52 -4.37 -10.43
C GLU A 111 -15.88 -3.80 -10.91
N PRO A 112 -16.10 -3.47 -12.19
CA PRO A 112 -17.40 -2.95 -12.65
C PRO A 112 -18.43 -4.06 -12.96
N THR A 113 -17.98 -5.32 -13.10
CA THR A 113 -18.81 -6.50 -13.32
C THR A 113 -19.12 -7.24 -12.01
N GLY A 114 -20.29 -6.99 -11.42
CA GLY A 114 -20.61 -7.41 -10.05
C GLY A 114 -21.55 -8.59 -9.94
N VAL A 115 -22.19 -8.98 -11.03
CA VAL A 115 -23.27 -9.96 -11.02
C VAL A 115 -23.01 -11.01 -12.09
N MET A 116 -23.11 -12.29 -11.73
CA MET A 116 -22.99 -13.39 -12.69
C MET A 116 -24.39 -13.93 -12.98
N HIS A 117 -24.77 -13.94 -14.25
CA HIS A 117 -25.99 -14.59 -14.71
C HIS A 117 -25.65 -16.01 -15.15
N SER A 118 -26.47 -17.00 -14.82
CA SER A 118 -26.19 -18.38 -15.20
C SER A 118 -27.44 -19.22 -15.17
N ARG A 119 -27.69 -20.00 -16.23
CA ARG A 119 -28.80 -20.98 -16.25
C ARG A 119 -28.72 -22.04 -15.15
N ARG A 120 -27.54 -22.19 -14.54
CA ARG A 120 -27.23 -23.21 -13.54
C ARG A 120 -27.20 -22.65 -12.12
N PHE A 121 -27.21 -21.32 -11.95
CA PHE A 121 -27.17 -20.67 -10.64
C PHE A 121 -28.48 -19.93 -10.39
N GLY A 122 -28.84 -19.76 -9.12
CA GLY A 122 -29.79 -18.76 -8.68
C GLY A 122 -29.13 -17.37 -8.67
N PRO A 123 -29.43 -16.55 -7.65
CA PRO A 123 -28.71 -15.31 -7.45
C PRO A 123 -27.20 -15.53 -7.30
N SER A 124 -26.41 -14.77 -8.05
CA SER A 124 -24.95 -14.79 -7.96
C SER A 124 -24.31 -13.41 -8.11
N PHE A 125 -23.43 -13.08 -7.15
CA PHE A 125 -22.67 -11.83 -7.08
C PHE A 125 -21.18 -12.15 -7.21
N GLY A 126 -20.50 -11.53 -8.16
CA GLY A 126 -19.11 -11.75 -8.53
C GLY A 126 -18.94 -11.97 -10.03
N SER A 127 -17.69 -11.95 -10.50
CA SER A 127 -17.34 -12.11 -11.92
C SER A 127 -16.80 -13.51 -12.26
N GLY A 128 -16.93 -13.92 -13.52
CA GLY A 128 -16.32 -15.15 -14.05
C GLY A 128 -16.94 -16.48 -13.60
N ILE A 129 -16.31 -17.60 -13.97
CA ILE A 129 -16.84 -18.98 -13.83
C ILE A 129 -17.17 -19.33 -12.36
N SER A 130 -16.63 -18.57 -11.42
CA SER A 130 -16.72 -18.85 -10.00
C SER A 130 -16.93 -17.57 -9.17
N PRO A 131 -18.17 -17.05 -9.10
CA PRO A 131 -18.46 -15.77 -8.45
C PRO A 131 -18.18 -15.80 -6.93
N ASP A 132 -17.95 -14.62 -6.34
CA ASP A 132 -17.78 -14.44 -4.89
C ASP A 132 -18.91 -15.09 -4.09
N PHE A 133 -20.15 -14.97 -4.57
CA PHE A 133 -21.32 -15.56 -3.95
C PHE A 133 -22.25 -16.15 -5.02
N SER A 134 -22.72 -17.38 -4.80
CA SER A 134 -23.76 -17.99 -5.64
C SER A 134 -24.62 -18.99 -4.86
N ILE A 135 -25.88 -19.12 -5.30
CA ILE A 135 -26.81 -20.15 -4.83
C ILE A 135 -26.98 -21.17 -5.95
N ARG A 136 -26.67 -22.46 -5.73
CA ARG A 136 -26.77 -23.48 -6.78
C ARG A 136 -27.11 -24.88 -6.24
N PRO A 137 -27.80 -25.74 -7.00
CA PRO A 137 -28.03 -27.13 -6.60
C PRO A 137 -26.77 -28.00 -6.82
N THR A 138 -26.29 -28.73 -5.81
CA THR A 138 -25.20 -29.71 -5.93
C THR A 138 -25.66 -31.11 -5.47
N GLY A 139 -25.64 -32.11 -6.37
CA GLY A 139 -25.86 -33.51 -5.98
C GLY A 139 -27.20 -33.82 -5.28
N GLY A 140 -28.28 -33.09 -5.60
CA GLY A 140 -29.61 -33.29 -5.00
C GLY A 140 -29.85 -32.57 -3.67
N ARG A 141 -28.88 -31.77 -3.18
CA ARG A 141 -29.06 -30.81 -2.07
C ARG A 141 -28.57 -29.43 -2.54
N GLY A 142 -29.30 -28.35 -2.24
CA GLY A 142 -28.86 -27.00 -2.60
C GLY A 142 -27.57 -26.61 -1.86
N ASP A 143 -26.52 -26.19 -2.57
CA ASP A 143 -25.37 -25.51 -1.96
C ASP A 143 -25.59 -24.00 -1.94
N TRP A 144 -25.46 -23.40 -0.77
CA TRP A 144 -25.65 -21.96 -0.58
C TRP A 144 -24.31 -21.35 -0.20
N GLY A 145 -23.67 -20.68 -1.15
CA GLY A 145 -22.43 -19.93 -0.90
C GLY A 145 -21.15 -20.74 -1.08
N GLN A 146 -20.82 -21.08 -2.32
CA GLN A 146 -19.44 -21.46 -2.66
C GLN A 146 -18.66 -20.22 -3.09
N PHE A 147 -17.70 -19.82 -2.25
CA PHE A 147 -16.68 -18.84 -2.57
C PHE A 147 -15.57 -19.56 -3.33
N TYR A 148 -15.39 -19.24 -4.59
CA TYR A 148 -14.12 -19.46 -5.24
C TYR A 148 -13.31 -18.16 -5.10
N HIS A 149 -12.03 -18.15 -5.46
CA HIS A 149 -11.23 -16.92 -5.42
C HIS A 149 -11.57 -15.98 -6.60
N PRO A 150 -12.54 -15.06 -6.47
CA PRO A 150 -12.37 -13.72 -7.00
C PRO A 150 -12.30 -12.66 -5.88
N ALA A 151 -11.95 -11.44 -6.29
CA ALA A 151 -11.93 -10.25 -5.45
C ALA A 151 -12.91 -9.22 -6.03
N THR A 152 -14.09 -9.62 -6.51
CA THR A 152 -15.06 -8.69 -7.10
C THR A 152 -15.71 -7.82 -6.03
N TYR A 153 -15.82 -8.31 -4.79
CA TYR A 153 -16.29 -7.54 -3.63
C TYR A 153 -15.27 -7.55 -2.48
N ALA A 154 -15.13 -6.41 -1.78
CA ALA A 154 -14.26 -6.26 -0.61
C ALA A 154 -14.85 -6.93 0.65
N LEU A 155 -14.98 -8.26 0.63
CA LEU A 155 -15.64 -9.02 1.69
C LEU A 155 -14.67 -9.38 2.83
N PRO A 156 -14.96 -9.02 4.10
CA PRO A 156 -14.13 -9.41 5.23
C PRO A 156 -14.25 -10.91 5.53
N ALA A 157 -13.26 -11.45 6.24
CA ALA A 157 -13.25 -12.86 6.65
C ALA A 157 -14.50 -13.25 7.48
N SER A 158 -15.06 -12.32 8.25
CA SER A 158 -16.31 -12.51 8.99
C SER A 158 -17.51 -12.77 8.06
N PHE A 159 -17.62 -12.07 6.94
CA PHE A 159 -18.66 -12.28 5.94
C PHE A 159 -18.55 -13.69 5.35
N ARG A 160 -17.32 -14.12 5.03
CA ARG A 160 -17.03 -15.46 4.46
C ARG A 160 -17.28 -16.59 5.47
N ALA A 161 -16.94 -16.38 6.74
CA ALA A 161 -17.21 -17.32 7.83
C ALA A 161 -18.71 -17.49 8.10
N LEU A 162 -19.49 -16.41 7.98
CA LEU A 162 -20.95 -16.39 8.10
C LEU A 162 -21.64 -16.98 6.86
N ALA A 163 -21.12 -16.69 5.67
CA ALA A 163 -21.70 -17.12 4.39
C ALA A 163 -21.37 -18.58 4.02
N GLY A 164 -20.40 -19.24 4.68
CA GLY A 164 -20.29 -20.71 4.65
C GLY A 164 -18.90 -21.34 4.49
N ILE A 165 -17.78 -20.61 4.58
CA ILE A 165 -16.43 -21.24 4.47
C ILE A 165 -16.05 -22.03 5.73
N SER A 166 -16.75 -21.84 6.86
CA SER A 166 -16.41 -22.45 8.16
C SER A 166 -16.81 -23.93 8.33
N GLY A 167 -17.19 -24.63 7.26
CA GLY A 167 -17.34 -26.10 7.28
C GLY A 167 -18.72 -26.64 7.70
N ASP A 168 -19.69 -25.79 8.07
CA ASP A 168 -21.07 -26.21 8.32
C ASP A 168 -21.97 -26.01 7.09
N TYR A 169 -21.77 -26.85 6.08
CA TYR A 169 -22.60 -26.92 4.87
C TYR A 169 -23.99 -27.50 5.15
N THR A 170 -24.28 -27.94 6.37
CA THR A 170 -25.50 -28.66 6.75
C THR A 170 -26.61 -27.77 7.29
N ALA A 171 -26.30 -26.56 7.75
CA ALA A 171 -27.31 -25.65 8.30
C ALA A 171 -28.39 -25.27 7.27
N GLU A 172 -29.66 -25.44 7.66
CA GLU A 172 -30.81 -24.95 6.90
C GLU A 172 -30.85 -23.41 6.89
N ARG A 173 -31.27 -22.87 5.76
CA ARG A 173 -31.25 -21.44 5.48
C ARG A 173 -32.51 -21.06 4.72
N GLU A 174 -32.97 -19.83 4.97
CA GLU A 174 -34.12 -19.21 4.32
C GLU A 174 -33.60 -18.21 3.27
N LEU A 175 -34.16 -18.24 2.06
CA LEU A 175 -33.85 -17.34 0.95
C LEU A 175 -35.12 -16.61 0.56
N GLU A 176 -35.00 -15.30 0.44
CA GLU A 176 -36.04 -14.43 -0.07
C GLU A 176 -35.46 -13.46 -1.10
N VAL A 177 -36.09 -13.37 -2.27
CA VAL A 177 -35.73 -12.44 -3.34
C VAL A 177 -36.85 -11.43 -3.49
N LEU A 178 -36.52 -10.16 -3.24
CA LEU A 178 -37.44 -9.04 -3.29
C LEU A 178 -37.19 -8.24 -4.56
N GLY A 179 -38.24 -7.99 -5.34
CA GLY A 179 -38.24 -7.02 -6.41
C GLY A 179 -38.61 -5.64 -5.88
N ILE A 180 -37.93 -4.61 -6.35
CA ILE A 180 -38.26 -3.23 -5.99
C ILE A 180 -39.40 -2.74 -6.90
N THR A 181 -40.47 -2.22 -6.29
CA THR A 181 -41.70 -1.80 -6.98
C THR A 181 -41.79 -0.30 -7.27
N GLU A 182 -41.03 0.52 -6.54
CA GLU A 182 -40.91 1.96 -6.78
C GLU A 182 -39.58 2.29 -7.47
N PRO A 183 -39.51 3.30 -8.35
CA PRO A 183 -38.28 3.65 -9.05
C PRO A 183 -37.28 4.28 -8.08
N CYS A 184 -36.41 3.46 -7.48
CA CYS A 184 -35.21 3.97 -6.81
C CYS A 184 -34.40 4.81 -7.81
N HIS A 185 -34.30 6.12 -7.55
CA HIS A 185 -33.44 7.01 -8.31
C HIS A 185 -31.99 6.77 -7.88
N PHE A 186 -31.38 5.71 -8.40
CA PHE A 186 -29.94 5.63 -8.46
C PHE A 186 -29.50 6.62 -9.55
N PRO A 187 -28.49 7.48 -9.31
CA PRO A 187 -27.97 8.36 -10.35
C PRO A 187 -27.58 7.48 -11.54
N ARG A 188 -28.40 7.54 -12.60
CA ARG A 188 -28.18 6.76 -13.81
C ARG A 188 -26.78 7.12 -14.30
N ALA A 189 -25.89 6.14 -14.42
CA ALA A 189 -24.92 6.16 -15.50
C ALA A 189 -25.74 6.07 -16.80
N THR A 190 -26.26 7.20 -17.21
CA THR A 190 -26.82 7.35 -18.54
C THR A 190 -25.72 6.95 -19.52
N LEU A 191 -26.08 6.30 -20.64
CA LEU A 191 -25.48 6.61 -21.95
C LEU A 191 -25.10 8.11 -21.96
N PRO A 192 -24.08 8.61 -22.66
CA PRO A 192 -23.80 10.04 -22.68
C PRO A 192 -24.99 10.82 -23.31
N VAL A 193 -26.05 11.02 -22.54
CA VAL A 193 -27.22 11.81 -22.79
C VAL A 193 -26.98 12.99 -21.87
N PRO A 194 -26.48 14.10 -22.43
CA PRO A 194 -26.12 15.27 -21.65
C PRO A 194 -27.37 15.84 -20.98
N ASP A 195 -27.48 15.68 -19.67
CA ASP A 195 -28.12 16.70 -18.84
C ASP A 195 -27.00 17.61 -18.34
N ALA A 196 -26.71 18.66 -19.12
CA ALA A 196 -26.33 20.01 -18.65
C ALA A 196 -25.62 20.81 -19.77
N SER A 197 -26.44 21.49 -20.55
CA SER A 197 -26.14 22.60 -21.48
C SER A 197 -25.24 22.29 -22.69
N TRP A 198 -25.88 22.15 -23.85
CA TRP A 198 -25.25 22.48 -25.14
C TRP A 198 -25.10 24.00 -25.22
N SER A 199 -24.27 24.56 -24.34
CA SER A 199 -23.98 25.99 -24.23
C SER A 199 -22.59 26.30 -24.76
N HIS A 200 -22.37 27.57 -25.10
CA HIS A 200 -21.04 28.03 -25.48
C HIS A 200 -20.01 27.86 -24.34
N GLN A 201 -20.45 27.96 -23.08
CA GLN A 201 -19.56 27.71 -21.94
C GLN A 201 -19.10 26.26 -21.88
N ALA A 202 -20.00 25.30 -22.07
CA ALA A 202 -19.65 23.89 -22.10
C ALA A 202 -18.67 23.55 -23.24
N TYR A 203 -18.79 24.24 -24.38
CA TYR A 203 -17.83 24.15 -25.48
C TYR A 203 -16.44 24.64 -25.05
N GLU A 204 -16.34 25.82 -24.43
CA GLU A 204 -15.06 26.38 -23.96
C GLU A 204 -14.41 25.51 -22.88
N ASP A 205 -15.21 24.97 -21.94
CA ASP A 205 -14.71 24.10 -20.87
C ASP A 205 -14.15 22.78 -21.43
N LEU A 206 -14.82 22.20 -22.43
CA LEU A 206 -14.35 21.01 -23.13
C LEU A 206 -13.08 21.28 -23.94
N LEU A 207 -13.04 22.41 -24.66
CA LEU A 207 -11.86 22.84 -25.40
C LEU A 207 -10.67 23.05 -24.45
N ALA A 208 -10.87 23.70 -23.31
CA ALA A 208 -9.86 23.87 -22.27
C ALA A 208 -9.38 22.52 -21.75
N SER A 209 -10.29 21.59 -21.42
CA SER A 209 -9.94 20.26 -20.93
C SER A 209 -9.12 19.44 -21.93
N VAL A 210 -9.45 19.49 -23.21
CA VAL A 210 -8.73 18.76 -24.26
C VAL A 210 -7.37 19.41 -24.54
N THR A 211 -7.29 20.75 -24.55
CA THR A 211 -6.03 21.46 -24.81
C THR A 211 -5.06 21.46 -23.63
N SER A 212 -5.56 21.37 -22.40
CA SER A 212 -4.74 21.24 -21.19
C SER A 212 -4.38 19.80 -20.85
N TYR A 213 -4.84 18.81 -21.62
CA TYR A 213 -4.57 17.41 -21.36
C TYR A 213 -3.09 17.08 -21.59
N THR A 214 -2.42 16.64 -20.53
CA THR A 214 -1.06 16.08 -20.58
C THR A 214 -1.12 14.58 -20.28
N PRO A 215 -0.60 13.71 -21.16
CA PRO A 215 -0.63 12.27 -20.93
C PRO A 215 0.24 11.91 -19.71
N PRO A 216 -0.11 10.85 -18.95
CA PRO A 216 0.55 10.49 -17.70
C PRO A 216 1.97 9.90 -17.86
N THR A 217 2.55 9.90 -19.06
CA THR A 217 3.89 9.33 -19.36
C THR A 217 4.70 10.22 -20.30
N SER A 218 6.04 10.16 -20.24
CA SER A 218 6.98 11.02 -20.98
C SER A 218 7.18 10.64 -22.47
N LEU A 219 6.18 10.08 -23.13
CA LEU A 219 6.29 9.69 -24.54
C LEU A 219 6.29 10.94 -25.43
N SER A 220 7.34 11.11 -26.24
CA SER A 220 7.51 12.29 -27.10
C SER A 220 6.55 12.33 -28.30
N LYS A 221 5.91 11.21 -28.65
CA LYS A 221 4.80 11.11 -29.60
C LYS A 221 3.87 9.96 -29.24
N VAL A 222 2.56 10.20 -29.31
CA VAL A 222 1.52 9.17 -29.27
C VAL A 222 1.04 8.92 -30.70
N ASN A 223 1.23 7.71 -31.22
CA ASN A 223 0.62 7.31 -32.49
C ASN A 223 -0.72 6.64 -32.19
N ILE A 224 -1.81 7.42 -32.25
CA ILE A 224 -3.16 6.90 -32.13
C ILE A 224 -3.55 6.30 -33.48
N LEU A 225 -3.81 5.00 -33.53
CA LEU A 225 -4.43 4.37 -34.71
C LEU A 225 -5.94 4.62 -34.65
N LEU A 226 -6.37 5.72 -35.25
CA LEU A 226 -7.79 6.01 -35.48
C LEU A 226 -8.28 5.16 -36.67
N PHE A 227 -9.19 4.22 -36.42
CA PHE A 227 -9.91 3.58 -37.52
C PHE A 227 -10.98 4.56 -38.04
N GLY A 228 -10.88 4.86 -39.34
CA GLY A 228 -11.70 5.83 -40.05
C GLY A 228 -13.20 5.58 -39.85
N GLY A 229 -13.94 6.69 -39.67
CA GLY A 229 -15.33 6.68 -39.26
C GLY A 229 -16.21 5.77 -40.10
N VAL A 230 -17.09 5.04 -39.43
CA VAL A 230 -18.16 4.29 -40.09
C VAL A 230 -19.18 5.33 -40.52
N GLY A 231 -19.22 5.64 -41.82
CA GLY A 231 -20.34 6.38 -42.37
C GLY A 231 -21.60 5.58 -42.12
N ALA A 232 -22.66 6.19 -41.59
CA ALA A 232 -23.91 5.48 -41.32
C ALA A 232 -24.47 4.73 -42.55
N GLU A 233 -24.14 5.21 -43.75
CA GLU A 233 -24.43 4.61 -45.06
C GLU A 233 -23.65 3.31 -45.37
N SER A 234 -22.50 3.08 -44.73
CA SER A 234 -21.60 1.94 -44.97
C SER A 234 -21.86 0.75 -44.04
N ALA A 235 -22.68 0.94 -43.00
CA ALA A 235 -22.95 -0.06 -41.96
C ALA A 235 -23.71 -1.30 -42.48
N THR A 236 -24.18 -1.27 -43.73
CA THR A 236 -24.91 -2.37 -44.40
C THR A 236 -24.10 -3.07 -45.50
N ASP A 237 -22.83 -2.70 -45.73
CA ASP A 237 -21.97 -3.31 -46.76
C ASP A 237 -21.20 -4.52 -46.21
N ASP A 238 -21.58 -5.72 -46.63
CA ASP A 238 -21.04 -6.99 -46.12
C ASP A 238 -19.50 -7.12 -46.27
N ALA A 239 -18.89 -6.54 -47.31
CA ALA A 239 -17.44 -6.61 -47.51
C ALA A 239 -16.68 -5.66 -46.57
N TYR A 240 -17.25 -4.49 -46.28
CA TYR A 240 -16.73 -3.57 -45.27
C TYR A 240 -16.89 -4.15 -43.86
N MET A 241 -18.03 -4.79 -43.60
CA MET A 241 -18.33 -5.45 -42.33
C MET A 241 -17.45 -6.68 -42.06
N ALA A 242 -17.11 -7.45 -43.09
CA ALA A 242 -16.15 -8.55 -42.98
C ALA A 242 -14.74 -8.06 -42.59
N ARG A 243 -14.28 -6.94 -43.18
CA ARG A 243 -13.00 -6.30 -42.81
C ARG A 243 -13.00 -5.74 -41.39
N LEU A 244 -14.11 -5.12 -40.96
CA LEU A 244 -14.30 -4.68 -39.57
C LEU A 244 -14.23 -5.86 -38.59
N LYS A 245 -14.80 -7.01 -38.96
CA LYS A 245 -14.76 -8.22 -38.14
C LYS A 245 -13.35 -8.84 -38.06
N GLU A 246 -12.58 -8.83 -39.15
CA GLU A 246 -11.16 -9.24 -39.14
C GLU A 246 -10.29 -8.31 -38.29
N LEU A 247 -10.50 -6.99 -38.41
CA LEU A 247 -9.80 -5.98 -37.63
C LEU A 247 -10.16 -6.05 -36.14
N LYS A 248 -11.43 -6.30 -35.81
CA LYS A 248 -11.92 -6.60 -34.45
C LYS A 248 -11.18 -7.78 -33.84
N GLU A 249 -11.03 -8.88 -34.61
CA GLU A 249 -10.33 -10.05 -34.10
C GLU A 249 -8.84 -9.76 -33.87
N LEU A 250 -8.21 -8.97 -34.74
CA LEU A 250 -6.83 -8.50 -34.57
C LEU A 250 -6.63 -7.57 -33.37
N ALA A 251 -7.59 -6.67 -33.09
CA ALA A 251 -7.55 -5.75 -31.94
C ALA A 251 -7.80 -6.50 -30.62
N ARG A 252 -8.80 -7.40 -30.61
CA ARG A 252 -9.12 -8.28 -29.48
C ARG A 252 -7.96 -9.19 -29.10
N VAL A 253 -7.30 -9.82 -30.08
CA VAL A 253 -6.12 -10.67 -29.85
C VAL A 253 -4.94 -9.86 -29.30
N ARG A 254 -4.83 -8.57 -29.62
CA ARG A 254 -3.75 -7.69 -29.14
C ARG A 254 -4.10 -6.86 -27.90
N GLY A 255 -5.32 -7.00 -27.37
CA GLY A 255 -5.78 -6.29 -26.18
C GLY A 255 -5.89 -4.76 -26.37
N ILE A 256 -6.02 -4.28 -27.61
CA ILE A 256 -6.14 -2.85 -27.92
C ILE A 256 -7.61 -2.43 -27.77
N PRO A 257 -7.94 -1.43 -26.94
CA PRO A 257 -9.31 -0.93 -26.81
C PRO A 257 -9.76 -0.35 -28.13
N THR A 258 -10.97 -0.71 -28.52
CA THR A 258 -11.54 -0.32 -29.81
C THR A 258 -12.61 0.74 -29.56
N LEU A 259 -12.32 1.96 -29.97
CA LEU A 259 -13.28 3.06 -30.01
C LEU A 259 -13.81 3.22 -31.43
N VAL A 260 -15.08 3.56 -31.58
CA VAL A 260 -15.71 3.75 -32.88
C VAL A 260 -16.32 5.13 -32.98
N TRP A 261 -15.96 5.89 -34.01
CA TRP A 261 -16.65 7.15 -34.32
C TRP A 261 -17.66 6.90 -35.44
N LEU A 262 -18.93 7.03 -35.09
CA LEU A 262 -20.06 6.96 -36.01
C LEU A 262 -20.22 8.33 -36.67
N THR A 263 -19.84 8.43 -37.94
CA THR A 263 -19.82 9.68 -38.70
C THR A 263 -21.04 9.80 -39.61
N LYS A 264 -21.31 11.01 -40.10
CA LYS A 264 -22.46 11.31 -40.98
C LYS A 264 -23.81 10.97 -40.33
N ILE A 265 -23.94 11.26 -39.04
CA ILE A 265 -25.16 11.03 -38.25
C ILE A 265 -26.36 11.82 -38.78
N ASP A 266 -26.10 12.96 -39.40
CA ASP A 266 -27.07 13.81 -40.08
C ASP A 266 -27.60 13.22 -41.39
N VAL A 267 -26.82 12.35 -42.05
CA VAL A 267 -27.32 11.54 -43.17
C VAL A 267 -28.20 10.39 -42.66
N ALA A 268 -27.81 9.79 -41.54
CA ALA A 268 -28.56 8.71 -40.89
C ALA A 268 -29.91 9.18 -40.32
N ASP A 269 -29.94 10.42 -39.83
CA ASP A 269 -31.14 11.08 -39.36
C ASP A 269 -31.14 12.57 -39.74
N PRO A 270 -31.82 12.94 -40.85
CA PRO A 270 -31.86 14.32 -41.35
C PRO A 270 -32.36 15.36 -40.35
N ASP A 271 -33.14 14.96 -39.34
CA ASP A 271 -33.64 15.86 -38.29
C ASP A 271 -32.50 16.48 -37.46
N LEU A 272 -31.32 15.84 -37.43
CA LEU A 272 -30.12 16.37 -36.76
C LEU A 272 -29.47 17.56 -37.51
N ILE A 273 -29.86 17.84 -38.75
CA ILE A 273 -29.46 19.07 -39.44
C ILE A 273 -30.12 20.29 -38.78
N ALA A 274 -31.36 20.14 -38.30
CA ALA A 274 -32.10 21.20 -37.64
C ALA A 274 -31.74 21.32 -36.15
N ASP A 275 -31.54 20.21 -35.44
CA ASP A 275 -31.15 20.22 -34.03
C ASP A 275 -30.23 19.05 -33.63
N LEU A 276 -28.93 19.35 -33.51
CA LEU A 276 -27.90 18.40 -33.09
C LEU A 276 -28.07 17.89 -31.65
N THR A 277 -28.82 18.60 -30.80
CA THR A 277 -29.00 18.18 -29.40
C THR A 277 -29.81 16.89 -29.28
N LEU A 278 -30.52 16.51 -30.34
CA LEU A 278 -31.30 15.28 -30.43
C LEU A 278 -30.45 14.04 -30.74
N THR A 279 -29.13 14.17 -31.00
CA THR A 279 -28.25 13.07 -31.43
C THR A 279 -28.40 11.79 -30.59
N TYR A 280 -28.29 11.89 -29.26
CA TYR A 280 -28.41 10.73 -28.35
C TYR A 280 -29.85 10.46 -27.88
N ARG A 281 -30.84 11.17 -28.45
CA ARG A 281 -32.27 10.98 -28.23
C ARG A 281 -32.98 10.41 -29.47
N SER A 282 -32.36 10.48 -30.64
CA SER A 282 -32.87 9.91 -31.88
C SER A 282 -32.91 8.37 -31.79
N PRO A 283 -34.09 7.75 -31.97
CA PRO A 283 -34.20 6.29 -32.00
C PRO A 283 -33.38 5.64 -33.13
N ARG A 284 -33.20 6.35 -34.26
CA ARG A 284 -32.41 5.87 -35.42
C ARG A 284 -30.94 5.81 -35.08
N ILE A 285 -30.40 6.88 -34.48
CA ILE A 285 -29.01 6.94 -34.06
C ILE A 285 -28.72 5.95 -32.93
N ILE A 286 -29.59 5.86 -31.93
CA ILE A 286 -29.44 4.90 -30.82
C ILE A 286 -29.41 3.47 -31.36
N ARG A 287 -30.25 3.16 -32.35
CA ARG A 287 -30.24 1.84 -33.00
C ARG A 287 -28.92 1.59 -33.73
N LEU A 288 -28.43 2.55 -34.50
CA LEU A 288 -27.15 2.45 -35.19
C LEU A 288 -25.97 2.31 -34.23
N ILE A 289 -25.93 3.05 -33.13
CA ILE A 289 -24.92 2.91 -32.05
C ILE A 289 -24.91 1.47 -31.54
N LYS A 290 -26.10 0.89 -31.27
CA LYS A 290 -26.23 -0.49 -30.77
C LYS A 290 -25.76 -1.52 -31.80
N GLU A 291 -26.17 -1.36 -33.05
CA GLU A 291 -25.79 -2.26 -34.13
C GLU A 291 -24.28 -2.19 -34.40
N VAL A 292 -23.73 -0.97 -34.48
CA VAL A 292 -22.29 -0.73 -34.65
C VAL A 292 -21.50 -1.25 -33.45
N ALA A 293 -21.95 -1.06 -32.20
CA ALA A 293 -21.28 -1.60 -31.02
C ALA A 293 -21.24 -3.14 -31.03
N ALA A 294 -22.39 -3.77 -31.34
CA ALA A 294 -22.49 -5.22 -31.43
C ALA A 294 -21.55 -5.80 -32.50
N LEU A 295 -21.40 -5.09 -33.62
CA LEU A 295 -20.64 -5.57 -34.77
C LEU A 295 -19.14 -5.23 -34.67
N SER A 296 -18.79 -4.05 -34.18
CA SER A 296 -17.40 -3.56 -34.07
C SER A 296 -16.62 -4.21 -32.92
N GLY A 297 -17.30 -4.78 -31.93
CA GLY A 297 -16.63 -5.34 -30.75
C GLY A 297 -16.16 -4.31 -29.73
N ALA A 298 -16.62 -3.06 -29.85
CA ALA A 298 -16.70 -2.12 -28.74
C ALA A 298 -17.34 -2.83 -27.52
N GLY A 299 -16.68 -2.80 -26.36
CA GLY A 299 -17.11 -3.54 -25.18
C GLY A 299 -18.50 -3.13 -24.69
N CYS A 300 -18.95 -1.92 -25.05
CA CYS A 300 -20.30 -1.43 -24.80
C CYS A 300 -20.73 -0.34 -25.81
N THR A 301 -22.00 0.10 -25.73
CA THR A 301 -22.52 1.22 -26.55
C THR A 301 -21.88 2.57 -26.22
N ASN A 302 -21.21 2.71 -25.07
CA ASN A 302 -20.52 3.94 -24.69
C ASN A 302 -19.19 4.11 -25.43
N ASP A 303 -18.67 3.09 -26.10
CA ASP A 303 -17.42 3.18 -26.89
C ASP A 303 -17.68 3.58 -28.37
N VAL A 304 -18.94 3.85 -28.72
CA VAL A 304 -19.38 4.30 -30.05
C VAL A 304 -19.87 5.74 -29.96
N PHE A 305 -19.08 6.68 -30.48
CA PHE A 305 -19.34 8.12 -30.39
C PHE A 305 -19.88 8.68 -31.69
N CYS A 306 -20.97 9.44 -31.59
CA CYS A 306 -21.52 10.16 -32.73
C CYS A 306 -20.71 11.42 -33.00
N VAL A 307 -20.23 11.56 -34.24
CA VAL A 307 -19.46 12.71 -34.69
C VAL A 307 -20.09 13.27 -35.96
N LYS A 308 -20.33 14.59 -35.97
CA LYS A 308 -20.70 15.34 -37.18
C LYS A 308 -19.52 16.19 -37.64
N ALA A 309 -19.23 16.18 -38.93
CA ALA A 309 -18.25 17.05 -39.55
C ALA A 309 -18.93 18.30 -40.11
N TYR A 310 -18.18 19.40 -40.24
CA TYR A 310 -18.62 20.61 -40.94
C TYR A 310 -18.69 20.34 -42.45
N SER A 311 -19.82 19.80 -42.92
CA SER A 311 -20.05 19.46 -44.32
C SER A 311 -20.96 20.47 -45.03
N HIS A 312 -21.82 21.18 -44.28
CA HIS A 312 -22.82 22.10 -44.82
C HIS A 312 -22.81 23.48 -44.17
N GLU A 313 -22.20 23.63 -42.99
CA GLU A 313 -22.09 24.88 -42.24
C GLU A 313 -20.88 25.70 -42.71
N GLN A 314 -21.10 26.98 -43.04
CA GLN A 314 -20.01 27.89 -43.44
C GLN A 314 -19.25 28.49 -42.26
N ASP A 315 -19.89 28.56 -41.09
CA ASP A 315 -19.31 29.10 -39.86
C ASP A 315 -19.22 28.02 -38.76
N PRO A 316 -18.20 28.08 -37.87
CA PRO A 316 -18.05 27.12 -36.78
C PRO A 316 -19.24 27.16 -35.80
N ASP A 317 -19.86 26.01 -35.55
CA ASP A 317 -20.96 25.84 -34.60
C ASP A 317 -20.43 25.12 -33.34
N TYR A 318 -20.52 25.81 -32.20
CA TYR A 318 -20.07 25.29 -30.92
C TYR A 318 -20.75 23.95 -30.54
N LYS A 319 -21.95 23.65 -31.05
CA LYS A 319 -22.62 22.35 -30.84
C LYS A 319 -21.94 21.22 -31.59
N VAL A 320 -21.52 21.46 -32.84
CA VAL A 320 -20.68 20.51 -33.60
C VAL A 320 -19.34 20.33 -32.89
N GLY A 321 -18.77 21.43 -32.39
CA GLY A 321 -17.58 21.42 -31.54
C GLY A 321 -17.70 20.56 -30.28
N ILE A 322 -18.83 20.62 -29.57
CA ILE A 322 -19.09 19.80 -28.38
C ILE A 322 -19.05 18.30 -28.70
N LEU A 323 -19.65 17.86 -29.82
CA LEU A 323 -19.62 16.45 -30.23
C LEU A 323 -18.18 15.99 -30.55
N LEU A 324 -17.43 16.81 -31.30
CA LEU A 324 -16.04 16.52 -31.67
C LEU A 324 -15.12 16.47 -30.45
N PHE A 325 -15.16 17.49 -29.58
CA PHE A 325 -14.26 17.55 -28.42
C PHE A 325 -14.59 16.51 -27.37
N ARG A 326 -15.85 16.08 -27.21
CA ARG A 326 -16.19 14.96 -26.34
C ARG A 326 -15.68 13.62 -26.87
N ALA A 327 -15.84 13.37 -28.18
CA ALA A 327 -15.29 12.16 -28.79
C ALA A 327 -13.76 12.12 -28.66
N LEU A 328 -13.10 13.27 -28.78
CA LEU A 328 -11.66 13.40 -28.60
C LEU A 328 -11.23 13.24 -27.14
N GLN A 329 -11.91 13.90 -26.19
CA GLN A 329 -11.64 13.77 -24.75
C GLN A 329 -11.77 12.31 -24.30
N HIS A 330 -12.81 11.61 -24.77
CA HIS A 330 -13.00 10.20 -24.45
C HIS A 330 -11.92 9.32 -25.09
N ALA A 331 -11.47 9.63 -26.31
CA ALA A 331 -10.33 8.93 -26.91
C ALA A 331 -9.02 9.16 -26.12
N LEU A 332 -8.82 10.34 -25.54
CA LEU A 332 -7.68 10.65 -24.68
C LEU A 332 -7.76 9.91 -23.33
N PHE A 333 -8.94 9.78 -22.73
CA PHE A 333 -9.15 9.00 -21.51
C PHE A 333 -8.99 7.50 -21.75
N ALA A 334 -9.60 6.94 -22.78
CA ALA A 334 -9.38 5.55 -23.14
C ALA A 334 -7.90 5.28 -23.49
N ALA A 335 -7.19 6.23 -24.10
CA ALA A 335 -5.75 6.13 -24.30
C ALA A 335 -4.98 6.21 -22.97
N THR A 336 -5.43 7.01 -22.00
CA THR A 336 -4.87 7.05 -20.64
C THR A 336 -5.02 5.71 -19.94
N ASP A 337 -6.24 5.19 -19.92
CA ASP A 337 -6.59 3.93 -19.29
C ASP A 337 -5.84 2.78 -19.97
N PHE A 338 -5.78 2.77 -21.30
CA PHE A 338 -4.96 1.81 -22.05
C PHE A 338 -3.48 1.91 -21.71
N LEU A 339 -2.91 3.11 -21.65
CA LEU A 339 -1.50 3.30 -21.28
C LEU A 339 -1.21 2.84 -19.84
N GLN A 340 -2.20 2.95 -18.94
CA GLN A 340 -2.13 2.47 -17.56
C GLN A 340 -2.34 0.94 -17.47
N ASP A 341 -3.19 0.35 -18.33
CA ASP A 341 -3.57 -1.07 -18.33
C ASP A 341 -2.70 -1.97 -19.22
N ILE A 342 -2.00 -1.42 -20.21
CA ILE A 342 -0.98 -2.15 -20.98
C ILE A 342 0.28 -2.39 -20.16
N GLN A 343 0.60 -1.49 -19.23
CA GLN A 343 1.81 -1.55 -18.40
C GLN A 343 2.01 -2.95 -17.77
N PRO A 344 0.96 -3.68 -17.35
CA PRO A 344 1.09 -5.07 -16.93
C PRO A 344 0.95 -6.15 -18.03
N ARG A 345 0.30 -5.89 -19.19
CA ARG A 345 -0.23 -6.94 -20.10
C ARG A 345 0.38 -7.09 -21.51
N MET A 346 0.63 -6.04 -22.33
CA MET A 346 1.31 -6.25 -23.66
C MET A 346 2.77 -6.68 -23.54
N VAL A 347 3.25 -6.53 -22.33
CA VAL A 347 4.60 -6.58 -21.90
C VAL A 347 5.16 -8.02 -21.87
N ARG A 348 4.31 -9.04 -21.75
CA ARG A 348 4.77 -10.40 -21.42
C ARG A 348 5.13 -11.32 -22.60
N GLU A 349 4.62 -11.07 -23.82
CA GLU A 349 4.81 -12.04 -24.93
C GLU A 349 5.37 -11.45 -26.25
N GLN A 350 5.14 -10.17 -26.59
CA GLN A 350 5.73 -9.56 -27.81
C GLN A 350 7.03 -8.76 -27.53
N PHE A 351 7.27 -8.34 -26.28
CA PHE A 351 8.49 -7.65 -25.85
C PHE A 351 9.68 -8.58 -25.53
N LEU A 352 9.50 -9.89 -25.50
CA LEU A 352 10.63 -10.82 -25.36
C LEU A 352 11.59 -10.74 -26.56
N LEU A 353 11.10 -10.41 -27.76
CA LEU A 353 11.94 -10.13 -28.94
C LEU A 353 12.08 -8.63 -29.23
N ALA A 354 10.99 -7.85 -29.23
CA ALA A 354 11.03 -6.41 -29.54
C ALA A 354 11.58 -5.56 -28.39
N GLY A 355 11.42 -5.99 -27.13
CA GLY A 355 12.01 -5.35 -25.95
C GLY A 355 13.49 -5.61 -25.81
N CYS A 356 13.99 -6.77 -26.25
CA CYS A 356 15.44 -6.99 -26.41
C CYS A 356 16.02 -6.10 -27.53
N LEU A 357 15.29 -5.89 -28.63
CA LEU A 357 15.70 -5.00 -29.72
C LEU A 357 15.55 -3.51 -29.37
N ALA A 358 14.52 -3.10 -28.63
CA ALA A 358 14.25 -1.71 -28.25
C ALA A 358 14.99 -1.28 -26.98
N LEU A 359 15.29 -2.17 -26.03
CA LEU A 359 16.38 -1.93 -25.06
C LEU A 359 17.71 -1.85 -25.80
N GLY A 360 17.97 -2.68 -26.80
CA GLY A 360 19.18 -2.59 -27.62
C GLY A 360 19.30 -1.25 -28.35
N VAL A 361 18.26 -0.82 -29.05
CA VAL A 361 18.22 0.44 -29.82
C VAL A 361 18.04 1.67 -28.91
N GLY A 362 17.32 1.56 -27.79
CA GLY A 362 17.15 2.60 -26.78
C GLY A 362 18.40 2.81 -25.91
N LEU A 363 19.13 1.73 -25.56
CA LEU A 363 20.50 1.81 -25.07
C LEU A 363 21.37 2.50 -26.12
N LEU A 364 21.32 2.08 -27.40
CA LEU A 364 22.14 2.68 -28.47
C LEU A 364 21.80 4.15 -28.79
N TYR A 365 20.55 4.58 -28.60
CA TYR A 365 20.12 5.98 -28.84
C TYR A 365 20.37 6.88 -27.62
N GLN A 366 20.24 6.38 -26.39
CA GLN A 366 20.64 7.08 -25.15
C GLN A 366 22.14 6.92 -24.81
N LEU A 367 22.88 6.14 -25.61
CA LEU A 367 24.35 6.17 -25.63
C LEU A 367 24.89 7.47 -26.26
N ARG A 368 24.04 8.32 -26.89
CA ARG A 368 24.37 9.73 -27.19
C ARG A 368 24.57 10.48 -25.88
N ASP A 369 25.73 11.14 -25.76
CA ASP A 369 26.18 11.87 -24.57
C ASP A 369 25.19 12.93 -24.09
N GLU A 370 24.28 12.54 -23.20
CA GLU A 370 23.63 13.47 -22.26
C GLU A 370 24.35 13.29 -20.91
N PRO A 371 25.09 14.31 -20.42
CA PRO A 371 25.65 14.27 -19.08
C PRO A 371 24.50 14.10 -18.07
N ALA A 372 24.71 13.29 -17.04
CA ALA A 372 23.78 13.28 -15.92
C ALA A 372 23.83 14.68 -15.26
N ASP A 373 22.71 15.41 -15.28
CA ASP A 373 22.57 16.65 -14.51
C ASP A 373 22.55 16.30 -13.02
N LEU A 374 23.73 16.08 -12.45
CA LEU A 374 23.93 16.02 -11.01
C LEU A 374 23.66 17.42 -10.47
N GLN A 375 22.63 17.56 -9.62
CA GLN A 375 22.41 18.81 -8.91
C GLN A 375 23.65 19.14 -8.08
N THR A 376 24.33 20.22 -8.45
CA THR A 376 25.47 20.73 -7.71
C THR A 376 24.97 21.63 -6.60
N PHE A 377 25.07 21.14 -5.36
CA PHE A 377 24.86 21.97 -4.18
C PHE A 377 26.20 22.57 -3.77
N SER A 378 26.25 23.89 -3.58
CA SER A 378 27.40 24.53 -2.96
C SER A 378 27.42 24.20 -1.47
N ALA A 379 28.59 23.85 -0.95
CA ALA A 379 28.78 23.72 0.50
C ALA A 379 28.30 24.98 1.23
N VAL A 380 27.53 24.79 2.31
CA VAL A 380 27.06 25.90 3.14
C VAL A 380 27.81 25.84 4.46
N GLU A 381 28.43 26.95 4.84
CA GLU A 381 29.03 27.07 6.16
C GLU A 381 27.93 27.18 7.22
N VAL A 382 27.72 26.10 7.96
CA VAL A 382 26.81 26.09 9.11
C VAL A 382 27.62 26.40 10.37
N LEU A 383 27.44 27.62 10.87
CA LEU A 383 28.05 28.06 12.13
C LEU A 383 27.55 27.18 13.29
N PHE A 384 28.47 26.57 14.03
CA PHE A 384 28.21 25.90 15.29
C PHE A 384 29.30 26.29 16.29
N GLN A 385 28.93 27.00 17.35
CA GLN A 385 29.89 27.55 18.33
C GLN A 385 30.27 26.54 19.42
N GLY A 386 29.53 25.43 19.53
CA GLY A 386 29.72 24.41 20.57
C GLY A 386 30.71 23.30 20.22
N GLU A 387 31.49 23.41 19.14
CA GLU A 387 32.36 22.33 18.65
C GLU A 387 33.34 21.81 19.70
N ALA A 388 33.88 22.70 20.54
CA ALA A 388 34.86 22.35 21.56
C ALA A 388 34.27 21.47 22.69
N ASP A 389 32.99 21.63 22.99
CA ASP A 389 32.34 20.99 24.13
C ASP A 389 31.45 19.82 23.73
N ALA A 390 30.99 19.76 22.47
CA ALA A 390 29.96 18.82 22.02
C ALA A 390 30.34 17.36 22.28
N ALA A 391 31.60 16.99 22.06
CA ALA A 391 32.07 15.62 22.31
C ALA A 391 31.97 15.23 23.80
N GLU A 392 32.36 16.13 24.70
CA GLU A 392 32.25 15.95 26.15
C GLU A 392 30.79 15.87 26.61
N GLN A 393 29.90 16.62 25.95
CA GLN A 393 28.48 16.58 26.25
C GLN A 393 27.83 15.24 25.88
N LEU A 394 28.19 14.66 24.72
CA LEU A 394 27.75 13.32 24.38
C LEU A 394 28.37 12.29 25.33
N ALA A 395 29.69 12.37 25.55
CA ALA A 395 30.41 11.49 26.47
C ALA A 395 29.76 11.43 27.87
N GLY A 396 29.37 12.57 28.43
CA GLY A 396 28.71 12.61 29.74
C GLY A 396 27.33 11.96 29.75
N LEU A 397 26.57 12.01 28.65
CA LEU A 397 25.29 11.29 28.53
C LEU A 397 25.50 9.77 28.37
N LEU A 398 26.58 9.35 27.69
CA LEU A 398 26.94 7.93 27.53
C LEU A 398 27.32 7.27 28.88
N GLN A 399 27.80 8.04 29.86
CA GLN A 399 28.09 7.52 31.20
C GLN A 399 26.84 7.11 31.99
N LEU A 400 25.66 7.60 31.59
CA LEU A 400 24.40 7.31 32.28
C LEU A 400 23.78 6.01 31.75
N ARG A 401 23.66 5.01 32.61
CA ARG A 401 23.30 3.62 32.23
C ARG A 401 21.79 3.43 32.07
N THR A 402 21.22 4.04 31.04
CA THR A 402 19.79 4.01 30.71
C THR A 402 19.38 2.70 30.01
N VAL A 403 19.73 1.55 30.59
CA VAL A 403 19.54 0.24 29.95
C VAL A 403 18.07 -0.22 30.05
N SER A 404 17.47 -0.54 28.91
CA SER A 404 16.11 -1.05 28.81
C SER A 404 16.00 -2.52 29.27
N ASN A 405 14.79 -2.90 29.71
CA ASN A 405 14.44 -4.27 30.08
C ASN A 405 12.93 -4.49 29.96
N ALA A 406 12.52 -5.30 28.97
CA ALA A 406 11.13 -5.61 28.68
C ALA A 406 10.35 -6.23 29.87
N GLN A 407 11.05 -6.84 30.83
CA GLN A 407 10.45 -7.49 31.99
C GLN A 407 10.33 -6.55 33.21
N ALA A 408 11.00 -5.40 33.19
CA ALA A 408 10.97 -4.44 34.29
C ALA A 408 9.75 -3.51 34.19
N GLU A 409 9.33 -2.96 35.32
CA GLU A 409 8.33 -1.89 35.34
C GLU A 409 8.83 -0.71 34.52
N LYS A 410 7.95 -0.12 33.70
CA LYS A 410 8.31 0.94 32.73
C LYS A 410 9.44 0.57 31.77
N HIS A 411 9.69 -0.72 31.57
CA HIS A 411 10.66 -1.23 30.62
C HIS A 411 12.13 -0.81 30.88
N VAL A 412 12.48 -0.44 32.12
CA VAL A 412 13.81 0.07 32.45
C VAL A 412 14.34 -0.58 33.73
N ASN A 413 15.61 -0.99 33.75
CA ASN A 413 16.24 -1.59 34.93
C ASN A 413 16.40 -0.60 36.10
N ASP A 414 16.86 0.61 35.78
CA ASP A 414 17.09 1.69 36.73
C ASP A 414 16.45 3.00 36.24
N PRO A 415 15.19 3.27 36.62
CA PRO A 415 14.52 4.53 36.29
C PRO A 415 15.29 5.78 36.75
N GLN A 416 16.11 5.67 37.82
CA GLN A 416 16.90 6.79 38.30
C GLN A 416 18.00 7.20 37.31
N ALA A 417 18.51 6.27 36.50
CA ALA A 417 19.47 6.58 35.45
C ALA A 417 18.88 7.52 34.38
N LEU A 418 17.61 7.33 34.02
CA LEU A 418 16.89 8.22 33.10
C LEU A 418 16.59 9.59 33.72
N VAL A 419 16.18 9.62 34.99
CA VAL A 419 16.00 10.88 35.72
C VAL A 419 17.33 11.66 35.79
N ASN A 420 18.44 10.97 36.03
CA ASN A 420 19.78 11.56 35.99
C ASN A 420 20.14 12.07 34.59
N ALA A 421 19.73 11.36 33.53
CA ALA A 421 19.90 11.80 32.14
C ALA A 421 19.11 13.07 31.85
N HIS A 422 17.86 13.18 32.31
CA HIS A 422 17.09 14.42 32.20
C HIS A 422 17.77 15.59 32.92
N GLY A 423 18.27 15.34 34.14
CA GLY A 423 19.02 16.32 34.92
C GLY A 423 20.31 16.77 34.22
N TYR A 424 21.04 15.83 33.63
CA TYR A 424 22.23 16.10 32.83
C TYR A 424 21.90 16.95 31.60
N LEU A 425 20.93 16.54 30.78
CA LEU A 425 20.52 17.29 29.58
C LEU A 425 20.05 18.71 29.92
N LYS A 426 19.26 18.88 30.99
CA LYS A 426 18.82 20.20 31.44
C LYS A 426 19.98 21.10 31.88
N LYS A 427 20.99 20.53 32.55
CA LYS A 427 22.20 21.26 32.97
C LYS A 427 23.07 21.64 31.77
N THR A 428 23.18 20.74 30.79
CA THR A 428 24.00 20.92 29.58
C THR A 428 23.36 21.91 28.60
N PHE A 429 22.02 21.88 28.45
CA PHE A 429 21.27 22.72 27.52
C PHE A 429 20.29 23.67 28.24
N PRO A 430 20.75 24.55 29.14
CA PRO A 430 19.86 25.35 29.98
C PRO A 430 19.00 26.32 29.16
N LEU A 431 19.49 26.77 28.00
CA LEU A 431 18.74 27.66 27.12
C LEU A 431 17.53 26.95 26.49
N VAL A 432 17.65 25.66 26.16
CA VAL A 432 16.55 24.85 25.62
C VAL A 432 15.43 24.75 26.64
N TRP A 433 15.74 24.35 27.88
CA TRP A 433 14.76 24.28 28.97
C TRP A 433 14.17 25.63 29.39
N LYS A 434 14.86 26.74 29.08
CA LYS A 434 14.36 28.09 29.34
C LYS A 434 13.42 28.61 28.25
N ARG A 435 13.54 28.10 27.01
CA ARG A 435 12.90 28.68 25.83
C ARG A 435 11.84 27.77 25.18
N LEU A 436 11.92 26.47 25.40
CA LEU A 436 10.93 25.50 24.92
C LEU A 436 10.02 25.10 26.07
N ASP A 437 8.80 24.67 25.73
CA ASP A 437 7.93 24.00 26.69
C ASP A 437 8.41 22.56 26.82
N VAL A 438 8.91 22.17 28.01
CA VAL A 438 9.43 20.83 28.26
C VAL A 438 8.52 20.10 29.23
N GLU A 439 8.05 18.92 28.86
CA GLU A 439 7.24 18.06 29.69
C GLU A 439 7.78 16.64 29.76
N THR A 440 7.54 16.00 30.90
CA THR A 440 7.84 14.58 31.09
C THR A 440 6.57 13.78 30.83
N VAL A 441 6.66 12.77 29.98
CA VAL A 441 5.55 11.88 29.59
C VAL A 441 5.85 10.47 30.07
N GLY A 442 4.87 9.76 30.63
CA GLY A 442 5.10 8.41 31.17
C GLY A 442 6.16 8.36 32.26
N ASP A 443 6.35 9.47 32.99
CA ASP A 443 7.37 9.72 34.03
C ASP A 443 8.84 9.72 33.57
N LEU A 444 9.16 9.12 32.42
CA LEU A 444 10.54 8.84 31.99
C LEU A 444 10.87 9.29 30.57
N SER A 445 9.88 9.68 29.76
CA SER A 445 10.12 10.27 28.44
C SER A 445 10.07 11.79 28.47
N LEU A 446 10.72 12.44 27.49
CA LEU A 446 10.69 13.89 27.33
C LEU A 446 9.98 14.27 26.03
N LEU A 447 9.06 15.24 26.13
CA LEU A 447 8.49 15.94 24.97
C LEU A 447 8.84 17.42 25.11
N LEU A 448 9.55 17.95 24.12
CA LEU A 448 9.92 19.36 24.05
C LEU A 448 9.18 20.00 22.88
N ARG A 449 8.52 21.12 23.13
CA ARG A 449 7.83 21.91 22.11
C ARG A 449 8.55 23.22 21.87
N TRP A 450 9.05 23.39 20.65
CA TRP A 450 9.49 24.66 20.13
C TRP A 450 8.37 25.30 19.32
N LYS A 451 7.66 26.23 19.95
CA LYS A 451 6.51 26.90 19.36
C LYS A 451 6.92 27.69 18.10
N GLY A 452 6.23 27.41 16.99
CA GLY A 452 6.36 28.15 15.75
C GLY A 452 5.63 29.50 15.78
N SER A 453 6.05 30.43 14.93
CA SER A 453 5.40 31.73 14.77
C SER A 453 4.10 31.66 13.95
N ASP A 454 3.94 30.67 13.07
CA ASP A 454 2.77 30.46 12.24
C ASP A 454 1.96 29.22 12.70
N PRO A 455 0.78 29.42 13.31
CA PRO A 455 -0.06 28.32 13.78
C PRO A 455 -0.79 27.57 12.65
N SER A 456 -0.78 28.07 11.41
CA SER A 456 -1.40 27.40 10.27
C SER A 456 -0.54 26.26 9.70
N LEU A 457 0.76 26.28 9.98
CA LEU A 457 1.70 25.24 9.55
C LEU A 457 1.63 24.03 10.47
N GLN A 458 1.48 22.84 9.87
CA GLN A 458 1.51 21.59 10.61
C GLN A 458 2.91 21.34 11.21
N PRO A 459 3.01 20.76 12.43
CA PRO A 459 4.28 20.62 13.11
C PRO A 459 5.20 19.56 12.49
N LEU A 460 6.51 19.74 12.67
CA LEU A 460 7.53 18.71 12.49
C LEU A 460 7.78 18.01 13.82
N LEU A 461 7.80 16.68 13.84
CA LEU A 461 8.23 15.89 14.98
C LEU A 461 9.61 15.27 14.70
N CYS A 462 10.62 15.61 15.49
CA CYS A 462 11.88 14.88 15.55
C CYS A 462 11.82 13.86 16.69
N VAL A 463 12.07 12.60 16.37
CA VAL A 463 12.02 11.47 17.29
C VAL A 463 13.43 10.98 17.58
N SER A 464 13.65 10.51 18.81
CA SER A 464 14.87 9.85 19.27
C SER A 464 14.54 9.10 20.56
N HIS A 465 15.49 8.37 21.13
CA HIS A 465 15.28 7.66 22.39
C HIS A 465 16.51 7.77 23.32
N LEU A 466 16.26 7.61 24.63
CA LEU A 466 17.26 7.77 25.69
C LEU A 466 17.80 6.44 26.18
N ASP A 467 17.05 5.36 25.98
CA ASP A 467 17.45 4.03 26.41
C ASP A 467 18.48 3.41 25.47
N VAL A 468 19.07 2.31 25.93
CA VAL A 468 20.06 1.55 25.17
C VAL A 468 19.92 0.06 25.49
N VAL A 469 20.29 -0.81 24.56
CA VAL A 469 20.45 -2.24 24.86
C VAL A 469 21.52 -2.51 25.92
N PRO A 470 21.46 -3.68 26.60
CA PRO A 470 22.56 -4.16 27.44
C PRO A 470 23.92 -4.17 26.74
N ALA A 471 24.98 -4.04 27.53
CA ALA A 471 26.35 -4.24 27.08
C ALA A 471 26.88 -5.55 27.65
N ASP A 472 26.73 -6.62 26.87
CA ASP A 472 27.27 -7.93 27.20
C ASP A 472 28.81 -7.92 27.10
N ASN A 473 29.45 -8.82 27.85
CA ASN A 473 30.91 -9.01 27.90
C ASN A 473 31.69 -7.68 28.04
N PRO A 474 31.47 -6.89 29.10
CA PRO A 474 32.13 -5.59 29.29
C PRO A 474 33.67 -5.66 29.25
N GLU A 475 34.25 -6.83 29.50
CA GLU A 475 35.69 -7.12 29.37
C GLU A 475 36.20 -7.17 27.93
N GLU A 476 35.34 -7.39 26.93
CA GLU A 476 35.69 -7.37 25.50
C GLU A 476 35.69 -5.94 24.91
N TRP A 477 35.26 -4.95 25.71
CA TRP A 477 35.28 -3.55 25.32
C TRP A 477 36.67 -2.94 25.49
N SER A 478 37.16 -2.31 24.43
CA SER A 478 38.44 -1.59 24.43
C SER A 478 38.40 -0.35 25.32
N GLU A 479 37.24 0.31 25.34
CA GLU A 479 36.89 1.39 26.26
C GLU A 479 35.56 1.02 26.89
N GLY A 480 35.44 1.08 28.22
CA GLY A 480 34.29 0.53 28.93
C GLY A 480 32.93 1.02 28.37
N PRO A 481 31.88 0.18 28.34
CA PRO A 481 30.64 0.48 27.61
C PRO A 481 29.91 1.75 28.07
N PHE A 482 30.16 2.21 29.29
CA PHE A 482 29.59 3.46 29.83
C PHE A 482 30.68 4.39 30.36
N SER A 483 31.89 4.37 29.76
CA SER A 483 32.96 5.27 30.15
C SER A 483 32.78 6.67 29.58
N GLY A 484 32.19 6.79 28.38
CA GLY A 484 32.20 8.04 27.63
C GLY A 484 33.61 8.46 27.21
N SER A 485 34.56 7.51 27.06
CA SER A 485 35.95 7.84 26.73
C SER A 485 36.03 8.57 25.39
N ILE A 486 36.72 9.70 25.34
CA ILE A 486 37.10 10.36 24.09
C ILE A 486 38.54 10.00 23.79
N LYS A 487 38.75 9.14 22.78
CA LYS A 487 40.06 8.57 22.48
C LYS A 487 40.19 8.23 21.01
N ASP A 488 41.37 8.49 20.45
CA ASP A 488 41.73 8.20 19.06
C ASP A 488 40.79 8.86 18.03
N GLY A 489 40.21 10.02 18.37
CA GLY A 489 39.27 10.74 17.52
C GLY A 489 37.82 10.23 17.59
N PHE A 490 37.52 9.29 18.49
CA PHE A 490 36.20 8.72 18.69
C PHE A 490 35.67 8.98 20.10
N ILE A 491 34.35 9.04 20.21
CA ILE A 491 33.60 9.05 21.47
C ILE A 491 33.07 7.63 21.66
N TRP A 492 33.51 6.96 22.72
CA TRP A 492 33.23 5.55 22.99
C TRP A 492 32.12 5.38 24.02
N GLY A 493 31.22 4.45 23.77
CA GLY A 493 30.19 4.04 24.71
C GLY A 493 28.93 3.51 24.03
N ARG A 494 28.20 2.67 24.75
CA ARG A 494 26.86 2.21 24.38
C ARG A 494 25.91 3.41 24.24
N GLY A 495 25.28 3.52 23.08
CA GLY A 495 24.44 4.66 22.69
C GLY A 495 25.16 5.76 21.89
N ALA A 496 26.46 5.60 21.61
CA ALA A 496 27.21 6.52 20.75
C ALA A 496 26.73 6.51 19.29
N MET A 497 26.09 5.43 18.86
CA MET A 497 25.44 5.27 17.57
C MET A 497 23.92 5.08 17.72
N ASP A 498 23.45 4.37 18.76
CA ASP A 498 22.03 4.02 18.93
C ASP A 498 21.47 4.27 20.36
N VAL A 499 20.80 5.40 20.63
CA VAL A 499 20.83 6.59 19.75
C VAL A 499 21.00 7.90 20.50
N LYS A 500 21.61 7.89 21.69
CA LYS A 500 21.90 9.09 22.48
C LYS A 500 22.59 10.20 21.69
N VAL A 501 23.37 9.83 20.68
CA VAL A 501 23.98 10.74 19.71
C VAL A 501 22.98 11.64 18.98
N THR A 502 21.80 11.14 18.61
CA THR A 502 20.74 11.92 17.95
C THR A 502 20.03 12.84 18.94
N VAL A 503 19.79 12.37 20.18
CA VAL A 503 19.25 13.21 21.27
C VAL A 503 20.14 14.45 21.48
N THR A 504 21.45 14.23 21.66
CA THR A 504 22.38 15.34 21.91
C THR A 504 22.58 16.20 20.68
N ALA A 505 22.61 15.62 19.47
CA ALA A 505 22.76 16.40 18.24
C ALA A 505 21.56 17.32 17.98
N LEU A 506 20.33 16.86 18.20
CA LEU A 506 19.12 17.66 18.10
C LEU A 506 19.09 18.78 19.15
N LEU A 507 19.47 18.48 20.39
CA LEU A 507 19.54 19.49 21.46
C LEU A 507 20.62 20.54 21.20
N GLU A 508 21.80 20.15 20.72
CA GLU A 508 22.85 21.08 20.30
C GLU A 508 22.39 21.96 19.13
N ALA A 509 21.71 21.36 18.15
CA ALA A 509 21.18 22.10 17.00
C ALA A 509 20.16 23.16 17.43
N VAL A 510 19.19 22.79 18.28
CA VAL A 510 18.21 23.74 18.82
C VAL A 510 18.89 24.79 19.70
N ASN A 511 19.83 24.38 20.57
CA ASN A 511 20.58 25.29 21.44
C ASN A 511 21.36 26.34 20.63
N GLN A 512 22.04 25.93 19.55
CA GLN A 512 22.74 26.85 18.66
C GLN A 512 21.76 27.81 17.97
N LEU A 513 20.64 27.30 17.45
CA LEU A 513 19.63 28.15 16.80
C LEU A 513 19.01 29.17 17.77
N LEU A 514 18.80 28.79 19.03
CA LEU A 514 18.35 29.72 20.07
C LEU A 514 19.39 30.80 20.39
N LYS A 515 20.69 30.47 20.39
CA LYS A 515 21.79 31.45 20.53
C LYS A 515 21.81 32.43 19.35
N ASP A 516 21.50 31.93 18.15
CA ASP A 516 21.38 32.73 16.92
C ASP A 516 20.10 33.59 16.89
N ARG A 517 19.25 33.52 17.93
CA ARG A 517 17.93 34.18 18.01
C ARG A 517 16.98 33.75 16.89
N PHE A 518 17.14 32.54 16.38
CA PHE A 518 16.24 31.95 15.41
C PHE A 518 14.89 31.59 16.06
N SER A 519 13.81 31.69 15.30
CA SER A 519 12.47 31.23 15.67
C SER A 519 11.84 30.52 14.48
N PRO A 520 11.35 29.28 14.64
CA PRO A 520 10.85 28.51 13.53
C PRO A 520 9.48 29.02 13.08
N ALA A 521 9.17 28.97 11.78
CA ALA A 521 7.83 29.28 11.30
C ALA A 521 6.80 28.24 11.78
N ARG A 522 7.10 26.96 11.58
CA ARG A 522 6.29 25.84 12.07
C ARG A 522 6.67 25.46 13.50
N THR A 523 5.74 24.85 14.23
CA THR A 523 6.09 24.23 15.52
C THR A 523 6.98 23.01 15.29
N VAL A 524 8.03 22.86 16.10
CA VAL A 524 8.89 21.68 16.11
C VAL A 524 8.74 20.98 17.46
N TYR A 525 8.45 19.68 17.43
CA TYR A 525 8.47 18.83 18.61
C TYR A 525 9.74 17.97 18.60
N LEU A 526 10.36 17.81 19.76
CA LEU A 526 11.37 16.78 20.01
C LEU A 526 10.77 15.77 20.98
N ALA A 527 10.63 14.51 20.55
CA ALA A 527 10.11 13.42 21.38
C ALA A 527 11.23 12.42 21.66
N PHE A 528 11.59 12.29 22.94
CA PHE A 528 12.61 11.37 23.42
C PHE A 528 11.96 10.23 24.22
N GLY A 529 11.84 9.07 23.57
CA GLY A 529 11.38 7.81 24.16
C GLY A 529 12.35 7.27 25.21
N HIS A 530 11.88 6.35 26.06
CA HIS A 530 12.69 5.72 27.12
C HIS A 530 12.71 4.19 27.08
N ASP A 531 12.05 3.59 26.09
CA ASP A 531 11.90 2.13 25.99
C ASP A 531 11.90 1.62 24.54
N GLU A 532 12.51 2.34 23.59
CA GLU A 532 12.53 1.98 22.16
C GLU A 532 13.04 0.54 21.97
N GLU A 533 14.15 0.23 22.64
CA GLU A 533 14.93 -1.00 22.48
C GLU A 533 14.17 -2.27 22.91
N VAL A 534 13.03 -2.07 23.58
CA VAL A 534 12.10 -3.14 24.00
C VAL A 534 10.67 -2.90 23.51
N GLY A 535 10.49 -1.96 22.58
CA GLY A 535 9.28 -1.79 21.79
C GLY A 535 8.62 -0.42 21.85
N GLY A 536 9.08 0.52 22.67
CA GLY A 536 8.68 1.93 22.65
C GLY A 536 7.26 2.23 23.14
N GLN A 537 6.57 1.25 23.75
CA GLN A 537 5.14 1.36 24.06
C GLN A 537 4.87 2.31 25.22
N GLN A 538 5.76 2.36 26.22
CA GLN A 538 5.60 3.18 27.42
C GLN A 538 6.22 4.57 27.27
N GLY A 539 7.16 4.75 26.34
CA GLY A 539 7.74 6.03 25.96
C GLY A 539 7.02 6.64 24.76
N ALA A 540 7.50 6.37 23.54
CA ALA A 540 6.96 7.00 22.33
C ALA A 540 5.46 6.73 22.11
N GLY A 541 4.96 5.54 22.44
CA GLY A 541 3.53 5.24 22.40
C GLY A 541 2.69 6.18 23.27
N GLN A 542 3.18 6.51 24.48
CA GLN A 542 2.50 7.47 25.36
C GLN A 542 2.62 8.91 24.89
N ILE A 543 3.76 9.30 24.32
CA ILE A 543 3.92 10.64 23.69
C ILE A 543 2.95 10.78 22.52
N ALA A 544 2.84 9.76 21.66
CA ALA A 544 1.90 9.75 20.54
C ALA A 544 0.44 9.90 21.04
N ALA A 545 0.06 9.12 22.06
CA ALA A 545 -1.27 9.22 22.67
C ALA A 545 -1.54 10.62 23.27
N LEU A 546 -0.54 11.24 23.91
CA LEU A 546 -0.64 12.59 24.44
C LEU A 546 -0.84 13.62 23.32
N LEU A 547 -0.03 13.57 22.27
CA LEU A 547 -0.16 14.47 21.10
C LEU A 547 -1.53 14.29 20.43
N GLN A 548 -2.01 13.05 20.31
CA GLN A 548 -3.33 12.74 19.75
C GLN A 548 -4.46 13.30 20.62
N SER A 549 -4.36 13.16 21.95
CA SER A 549 -5.35 13.72 22.89
C SER A 549 -5.44 15.25 22.81
N ARG A 550 -4.38 15.91 22.35
CA ARG A 550 -4.30 17.36 22.12
C ARG A 550 -4.75 17.77 20.71
N GLY A 551 -5.18 16.82 19.87
CA GLY A 551 -5.58 17.08 18.49
C GLY A 551 -4.43 17.53 17.59
N ILE A 552 -3.18 17.15 17.91
CA ILE A 552 -2.03 17.53 17.10
C ILE A 552 -1.94 16.62 15.87
N GLN A 553 -2.09 17.20 14.68
CA GLN A 553 -1.79 16.57 13.41
C GLN A 553 -0.40 17.01 12.94
N LEU A 554 0.50 16.06 12.71
CA LEU A 554 1.88 16.31 12.26
C LEU A 554 1.93 16.44 10.73
N GLU A 555 2.83 17.27 10.21
CA GLU A 555 3.15 17.24 8.78
C GLU A 555 4.16 16.13 8.50
N TYR A 556 5.21 16.04 9.32
CA TYR A 556 6.27 15.08 9.12
C TYR A 556 6.78 14.54 10.46
N VAL A 557 7.30 13.31 10.40
CA VAL A 557 8.08 12.67 11.46
C VAL A 557 9.49 12.42 10.93
N PHE A 558 10.50 12.81 11.70
CA PHE A 558 11.91 12.59 11.38
C PHE A 558 12.59 11.81 12.52
N ASP A 559 13.10 10.63 12.22
CA ASP A 559 13.59 9.67 13.23
C ASP A 559 14.93 9.04 12.82
N GLU A 560 15.42 8.11 13.63
CA GLU A 560 16.62 7.31 13.38
C GLU A 560 16.44 6.24 12.30
N GLY A 561 17.53 5.55 11.94
CA GLY A 561 17.50 4.33 11.12
C GLY A 561 18.51 4.36 9.97
N GLY A 562 18.34 5.28 9.04
CA GLY A 562 19.29 5.46 7.93
C GLY A 562 20.66 5.97 8.38
N ILE A 563 21.73 5.73 7.61
CA ILE A 563 23.10 6.16 7.93
C ILE A 563 23.81 6.81 6.74
N LEU A 564 24.96 7.44 6.96
CA LEU A 564 25.87 7.88 5.89
C LEU A 564 26.94 6.80 5.67
N ALA A 565 26.76 5.97 4.64
CA ALA A 565 27.75 4.96 4.26
C ALA A 565 28.91 5.63 3.53
N VAL A 566 30.07 5.76 4.18
CA VAL A 566 31.20 6.56 3.65
C VAL A 566 32.01 5.82 2.58
N ASP A 567 31.97 4.49 2.59
CA ASP A 567 32.62 3.60 1.63
C ASP A 567 31.76 3.33 0.37
N GLY A 568 30.57 3.90 0.31
CA GLY A 568 29.63 3.76 -0.78
C GLY A 568 29.03 2.36 -0.88
N PHE A 569 28.63 1.96 -2.09
CA PHE A 569 28.10 0.62 -2.39
C PHE A 569 28.77 0.05 -3.64
N PRO A 570 30.04 -0.39 -3.60
CA PRO A 570 30.68 -1.00 -4.76
C PRO A 570 29.93 -2.27 -5.24
N PRO A 571 29.78 -2.51 -6.56
CA PRO A 571 30.32 -1.72 -7.68
C PRO A 571 29.40 -0.58 -8.16
N LEU A 572 28.31 -0.26 -7.46
CA LEU A 572 27.36 0.79 -7.87
C LEU A 572 27.98 2.19 -7.75
N THR A 573 28.63 2.47 -6.62
CA THR A 573 29.36 3.73 -6.38
C THR A 573 30.39 3.54 -5.26
N THR A 574 31.48 4.30 -5.32
CA THR A 574 32.44 4.47 -4.22
C THR A 574 32.25 5.79 -3.48
N SER A 575 31.34 6.65 -3.97
CA SER A 575 31.01 7.91 -3.33
C SER A 575 30.10 7.66 -2.11
N PRO A 576 30.17 8.49 -1.06
CA PRO A 576 29.32 8.33 0.10
C PRO A 576 27.84 8.28 -0.25
N VAL A 577 27.06 7.54 0.55
CA VAL A 577 25.62 7.37 0.34
C VAL A 577 24.86 7.70 1.63
N ALA A 578 24.05 8.75 1.60
CA ALA A 578 23.10 9.08 2.64
C ALA A 578 21.82 8.25 2.44
N LEU A 579 21.62 7.24 3.29
CA LEU A 579 20.46 6.37 3.25
C LEU A 579 19.30 7.01 4.02
N VAL A 580 18.28 7.52 3.33
CA VAL A 580 17.13 8.15 3.97
C VAL A 580 15.97 7.15 3.98
N GLY A 581 15.67 6.60 5.15
CA GLY A 581 14.63 5.59 5.31
C GLY A 581 13.23 6.14 5.01
N THR A 582 12.56 5.57 4.01
CA THR A 582 11.20 5.95 3.59
C THR A 582 10.14 4.93 4.02
N ALA A 583 10.57 3.74 4.45
CA ALA A 583 9.70 2.72 5.01
C ALA A 583 10.48 1.77 5.94
N GLU A 584 9.72 1.02 6.73
CA GLU A 584 10.19 -0.07 7.59
C GLU A 584 9.51 -1.38 7.22
N LYS A 585 10.23 -2.48 7.43
CA LYS A 585 9.64 -3.82 7.34
C LYS A 585 8.72 -4.09 8.53
N GLY A 586 7.68 -4.88 8.26
CA GLY A 586 6.80 -5.38 9.31
C GLY A 586 7.47 -6.50 10.09
N ILE A 587 6.82 -6.93 11.16
CA ILE A 587 7.29 -8.06 11.97
C ILE A 587 6.11 -8.99 12.27
N ALA A 588 6.35 -10.30 12.24
CA ALA A 588 5.40 -11.28 12.75
C ALA A 588 6.16 -12.46 13.34
N THR A 589 5.71 -12.97 14.49
CA THR A 589 6.27 -14.19 15.08
C THR A 589 5.23 -15.29 15.02
N VAL A 590 5.59 -16.40 14.38
CA VAL A 590 4.69 -17.55 14.20
C VAL A 590 5.40 -18.80 14.71
N ALA A 591 4.74 -19.54 15.60
CA ALA A 591 5.25 -20.78 16.16
C ALA A 591 4.57 -21.98 15.50
N ILE A 592 5.37 -23.02 15.26
CA ILE A 592 4.90 -24.34 14.85
C ILE A 592 5.17 -25.30 16.01
N GLU A 593 4.11 -25.89 16.53
CA GLU A 593 4.17 -26.96 17.53
C GLU A 593 3.94 -28.31 16.85
N VAL A 594 4.85 -29.25 17.06
CA VAL A 594 4.76 -30.62 16.55
C VAL A 594 4.54 -31.56 17.72
N ARG A 595 3.66 -32.56 17.56
CA ARG A 595 3.41 -33.59 18.57
C ARG A 595 3.72 -34.98 18.05
N SER A 596 4.13 -35.86 18.96
CA SER A 596 4.32 -37.29 18.68
C SER A 596 3.97 -38.13 19.90
N LYS A 597 3.87 -39.46 19.73
CA LYS A 597 3.61 -40.39 20.84
C LYS A 597 4.76 -40.45 21.87
N GLY A 598 5.97 -40.00 21.51
CA GLY A 598 7.18 -40.20 22.30
C GLY A 598 7.60 -41.68 22.38
N GLY A 599 8.49 -42.01 23.31
CA GLY A 599 8.98 -43.39 23.49
C GLY A 599 10.39 -43.48 24.07
N HIS A 600 10.90 -44.70 24.20
CA HIS A 600 12.27 -44.95 24.63
C HIS A 600 13.24 -44.73 23.46
N SER A 601 14.36 -44.05 23.67
CA SER A 601 15.30 -43.70 22.59
C SER A 601 15.92 -44.91 21.88
N SER A 602 15.90 -46.10 22.51
CA SER A 602 16.38 -47.36 21.93
C SER A 602 15.47 -47.97 20.86
N ALA A 603 14.25 -47.46 20.69
CA ALA A 603 13.28 -47.93 19.68
C ALA A 603 12.61 -46.74 18.97
N PRO A 604 13.35 -45.94 18.20
CA PRO A 604 12.80 -44.80 17.49
C PRO A 604 11.82 -45.24 16.39
N PRO A 605 10.78 -44.44 16.09
CA PRO A 605 9.82 -44.75 15.04
C PRO A 605 10.50 -44.71 13.66
N LEU A 606 10.25 -45.76 12.86
CA LEU A 606 10.87 -45.94 11.54
C LEU A 606 10.20 -45.13 10.42
N ASP A 607 9.00 -44.60 10.68
CA ASP A 607 8.21 -43.80 9.73
C ASP A 607 8.61 -42.31 9.70
N GLY A 608 9.60 -41.91 10.50
CA GLY A 608 10.07 -40.52 10.59
C GLY A 608 9.10 -39.58 11.30
N SER A 609 8.16 -40.10 12.09
CA SER A 609 7.18 -39.32 12.88
C SER A 609 7.72 -38.74 14.19
N SER A 610 9.00 -38.94 14.50
CA SER A 610 9.60 -38.34 15.69
C SER A 610 9.56 -36.81 15.62
N VAL A 611 9.44 -36.15 16.78
CA VAL A 611 9.45 -34.68 16.87
C VAL A 611 10.70 -34.10 16.22
N GLY A 612 11.88 -34.67 16.51
CA GLY A 612 13.15 -34.21 15.96
C GLY A 612 13.21 -34.31 14.43
N ALA A 613 12.79 -35.45 13.85
CA ALA A 613 12.77 -35.61 12.41
C ALA A 613 11.78 -34.66 11.72
N THR A 614 10.62 -34.43 12.35
CA THR A 614 9.59 -33.54 11.82
C THR A 614 10.00 -32.07 11.87
N LEU A 615 10.54 -31.60 13.00
CA LEU A 615 11.08 -30.24 13.12
C LEU A 615 12.22 -30.03 12.11
N ALA A 616 13.13 -31.00 11.95
CA ALA A 616 14.21 -30.91 10.97
C ALA A 616 13.69 -30.78 9.53
N ARG A 617 12.64 -31.53 9.15
CA ARG A 617 12.01 -31.40 7.83
C ARG A 617 11.39 -30.01 7.62
N ILE A 618 10.66 -29.50 8.61
CA ILE A 618 10.02 -28.18 8.54
C ILE A 618 11.09 -27.09 8.40
N ILE A 619 12.12 -27.10 9.24
CA ILE A 619 13.23 -26.14 9.20
C ILE A 619 13.92 -26.20 7.84
N SER A 620 14.30 -27.39 7.39
CA SER A 620 14.95 -27.57 6.11
C SER A 620 14.08 -27.12 4.93
N HIS A 621 12.76 -27.30 5.00
CA HIS A 621 11.85 -26.88 3.95
C HIS A 621 11.73 -25.35 3.88
N VAL A 622 11.66 -24.66 5.02
CA VAL A 622 11.64 -23.19 5.08
C VAL A 622 12.94 -22.61 4.51
N ASP A 623 14.09 -23.18 4.90
CA ASP A 623 15.40 -22.70 4.44
C ASP A 623 15.59 -22.91 2.93
N GLN A 624 15.06 -24.00 2.37
CA GLN A 624 15.15 -24.31 0.93
C GLN A 624 14.11 -23.55 0.09
N ASN A 625 12.98 -23.14 0.67
CA ASN A 625 11.86 -22.53 -0.05
C ASN A 625 11.43 -21.19 0.56
N PRO A 626 12.37 -20.23 0.76
CA PRO A 626 12.04 -18.97 1.42
C PRO A 626 10.95 -18.18 0.67
N PRO A 627 10.23 -17.27 1.35
CA PRO A 627 9.21 -16.44 0.70
C PRO A 627 9.73 -15.73 -0.55
N SER A 628 8.86 -15.56 -1.54
CA SER A 628 9.22 -15.05 -2.87
C SER A 628 9.83 -13.66 -2.80
N ALA A 629 10.89 -13.43 -3.59
CA ALA A 629 11.49 -12.12 -3.74
C ALA A 629 10.74 -11.27 -4.78
N LYS A 630 10.53 -9.99 -4.47
CA LYS A 630 9.96 -8.96 -5.34
C LYS A 630 10.59 -7.61 -5.03
N LEU A 631 10.75 -6.77 -6.06
CA LEU A 631 11.09 -5.38 -5.80
C LEU A 631 9.86 -4.62 -5.31
N VAL A 632 10.05 -3.84 -4.27
CA VAL A 632 9.05 -2.91 -3.73
C VAL A 632 9.54 -1.48 -3.92
N ARG A 633 8.61 -0.52 -3.88
CA ARG A 633 8.88 0.89 -4.19
C ARG A 633 10.12 1.46 -3.48
N PRO A 634 10.35 1.29 -2.16
CA PRO A 634 11.55 1.80 -1.51
C PRO A 634 12.86 1.25 -2.11
N VAL A 635 12.86 -0.01 -2.54
CA VAL A 635 14.05 -0.66 -3.14
C VAL A 635 14.23 -0.23 -4.60
N ASN A 636 13.13 -0.02 -5.33
CA ASN A 636 13.19 0.55 -6.68
C ASN A 636 13.83 1.94 -6.63
N GLU A 637 13.31 2.81 -5.76
CA GLU A 637 13.79 4.18 -5.64
C GLU A 637 15.23 4.22 -5.10
N PHE A 638 15.61 3.31 -4.19
CA PHE A 638 17.01 3.10 -3.77
C PHE A 638 17.92 2.85 -4.98
N LEU A 639 17.62 1.84 -5.79
CA LEU A 639 18.45 1.48 -6.95
C LEU A 639 18.47 2.59 -8.01
N GLN A 640 17.33 3.25 -8.25
CA GLN A 640 17.22 4.38 -9.16
C GLN A 640 18.06 5.59 -8.71
N ALA A 641 18.23 5.80 -7.40
CA ALA A 641 19.06 6.88 -6.88
C ALA A 641 20.54 6.75 -7.28
N PHE A 642 21.03 5.54 -7.56
CA PHE A 642 22.39 5.32 -8.07
C PHE A 642 22.53 5.55 -9.58
N ALA A 643 21.43 5.62 -10.33
CA ALA A 643 21.49 5.72 -11.79
C ALA A 643 22.32 6.93 -12.28
N PRO A 644 22.15 8.16 -11.73
CA PRO A 644 22.96 9.31 -12.13
C PRO A 644 24.46 9.12 -11.87
N HIS A 645 24.80 8.37 -10.82
CA HIS A 645 26.16 8.16 -10.32
C HIS A 645 26.85 6.91 -10.88
N ALA A 646 26.14 6.10 -11.68
CA ALA A 646 26.67 4.84 -12.17
C ALA A 646 27.89 5.05 -13.08
N PRO A 647 28.98 4.25 -12.91
CA PRO A 647 30.27 4.45 -13.59
C PRO A 647 30.20 4.25 -15.11
N HIS A 648 29.25 3.45 -15.59
CA HIS A 648 29.09 3.14 -17.00
C HIS A 648 27.62 3.29 -17.46
N LYS A 649 27.44 3.78 -18.70
CA LYS A 649 26.12 4.11 -19.28
C LYS A 649 25.12 2.94 -19.27
N ALA A 650 25.59 1.71 -19.48
CA ALA A 650 24.73 0.53 -19.43
C ALA A 650 24.11 0.32 -18.05
N LEU A 651 24.92 0.43 -16.99
CA LEU A 651 24.46 0.30 -15.60
C LEU A 651 23.50 1.42 -15.22
N ARG A 652 23.76 2.67 -15.66
CA ARG A 652 22.84 3.81 -15.49
C ARG A 652 21.44 3.50 -16.04
N ILE A 653 21.36 2.98 -17.26
CA ILE A 653 20.07 2.66 -17.89
C ILE A 653 19.38 1.51 -17.16
N LEU A 654 20.11 0.47 -16.77
CA LEU A 654 19.55 -0.63 -15.99
C LEU A 654 18.96 -0.17 -14.66
N LEU A 655 19.67 0.70 -13.92
CA LEU A 655 19.20 1.24 -12.64
C LEU A 655 18.01 2.18 -12.81
N ARG A 656 17.98 3.00 -13.86
CA ARG A 656 16.88 3.94 -14.14
C ARG A 656 15.55 3.23 -14.38
N TYR A 657 15.57 2.07 -15.04
CA TYR A 657 14.36 1.29 -15.40
C TYR A 657 14.24 -0.02 -14.61
N VAL A 658 14.86 -0.08 -13.43
CA VAL A 658 14.93 -1.30 -12.60
C VAL A 658 13.56 -1.79 -12.13
N ASP A 659 12.59 -0.89 -12.03
CA ASP A 659 11.20 -1.14 -11.68
C ASP A 659 10.35 -1.67 -12.85
N SER A 660 10.91 -1.74 -14.05
CA SER A 660 10.24 -2.35 -15.20
C SER A 660 9.98 -3.84 -14.95
N TRP A 661 8.87 -4.32 -15.49
CA TRP A 661 8.47 -5.74 -15.44
C TRP A 661 9.58 -6.75 -15.85
N LEU A 662 10.53 -6.33 -16.71
CA LEU A 662 11.61 -7.17 -17.24
C LEU A 662 12.78 -7.19 -16.27
N LEU A 663 13.20 -6.02 -15.81
CA LEU A 663 14.38 -5.87 -14.95
C LEU A 663 14.05 -6.16 -13.50
N ALA A 664 12.84 -5.87 -13.02
CA ALA A 664 12.48 -6.04 -11.61
C ALA A 664 12.63 -7.49 -11.11
N PRO A 665 12.16 -8.54 -11.82
CA PRO A 665 12.38 -9.92 -11.40
C PRO A 665 13.86 -10.33 -11.46
N LEU A 666 14.62 -9.79 -12.43
CA LEU A 666 16.05 -10.09 -12.56
C LEU A 666 16.86 -9.41 -11.44
N ALA A 667 16.60 -8.13 -11.17
CA ALA A 667 17.23 -7.37 -10.11
C ALA A 667 16.91 -7.97 -8.73
N ALA A 668 15.65 -8.37 -8.49
CA ALA A 668 15.31 -9.10 -7.28
C ALA A 668 16.11 -10.41 -7.13
N ARG A 669 16.30 -11.18 -8.21
CA ARG A 669 17.14 -12.40 -8.19
C ARG A 669 18.62 -12.10 -7.94
N VAL A 670 19.16 -11.06 -8.57
CA VAL A 670 20.56 -10.64 -8.37
C VAL A 670 20.80 -10.23 -6.92
N LEU A 671 19.90 -9.41 -6.34
CA LEU A 671 20.00 -9.00 -4.93
C LEU A 671 19.89 -10.20 -3.99
N VAL A 672 19.04 -11.17 -4.30
CA VAL A 672 18.97 -12.43 -3.53
C VAL A 672 20.27 -13.23 -3.55
N GLN A 673 20.95 -13.26 -4.69
CA GLN A 673 22.17 -14.05 -4.88
C GLN A 673 23.43 -13.36 -4.34
N ASN A 674 23.36 -12.05 -4.09
CA ASN A 674 24.50 -11.24 -3.67
C ASN A 674 24.84 -11.45 -2.19
N SER A 675 23.88 -11.28 -1.30
CA SER A 675 24.10 -11.45 0.15
C SER A 675 22.79 -11.66 0.92
N ALA A 676 22.88 -12.07 2.18
CA ALA A 676 21.70 -12.20 3.05
C ALA A 676 21.03 -10.84 3.31
N GLU A 677 21.82 -9.78 3.44
CA GLU A 677 21.37 -8.40 3.66
C GLU A 677 20.59 -7.89 2.45
N THR A 678 21.14 -8.09 1.24
CA THR A 678 20.49 -7.66 0.00
C THR A 678 19.26 -8.51 -0.34
N ALA A 679 19.26 -9.80 0.00
CA ALA A 679 18.07 -10.63 -0.05
C ALA A 679 16.97 -10.08 0.86
N ALA A 680 17.31 -9.64 2.08
CA ALA A 680 16.34 -9.12 3.06
C ALA A 680 15.61 -7.85 2.57
N PHE A 681 16.20 -7.05 1.68
CA PHE A 681 15.52 -5.90 1.07
C PHE A 681 14.40 -6.30 0.11
N VAL A 682 14.48 -7.46 -0.54
CA VAL A 682 13.57 -7.84 -1.62
C VAL A 682 12.64 -8.99 -1.28
N ARG A 683 12.63 -9.50 -0.05
CA ARG A 683 11.71 -10.55 0.36
C ARG A 683 11.25 -10.40 1.80
N THR A 684 10.11 -11.01 2.10
CA THR A 684 9.79 -11.36 3.49
C THR A 684 10.78 -12.43 3.97
N THR A 685 11.52 -12.15 5.04
CA THR A 685 12.47 -13.14 5.61
C THR A 685 11.77 -13.99 6.64
N ALA A 686 12.23 -15.23 6.84
CA ALA A 686 11.73 -16.15 7.84
C ALA A 686 12.94 -16.75 8.57
N ALA A 687 13.18 -16.35 9.82
CA ALA A 687 14.31 -16.83 10.61
C ALA A 687 13.83 -17.67 11.79
N PRO A 688 14.29 -18.92 11.96
CA PRO A 688 13.98 -19.70 13.16
C PRO A 688 14.74 -19.12 14.36
N THR A 689 14.03 -18.62 15.36
CA THR A 689 14.62 -17.93 16.52
C THR A 689 14.54 -18.70 17.82
N ARG A 690 13.59 -19.63 17.95
CA ARG A 690 13.44 -20.48 19.14
C ARG A 690 13.19 -21.92 18.70
N LEU A 691 14.05 -22.84 19.12
CA LEU A 691 13.90 -24.28 18.88
C LEU A 691 13.93 -25.01 20.23
N GLN A 692 12.87 -25.75 20.56
CA GLN A 692 12.76 -26.47 21.84
C GLN A 692 12.13 -27.85 21.64
N ALA A 693 12.79 -28.90 22.14
CA ALA A 693 12.26 -30.26 22.22
C ALA A 693 13.06 -31.12 23.21
N GLY A 694 12.38 -32.01 23.94
CA GLY A 694 13.01 -33.00 24.83
C GLY A 694 13.32 -32.51 26.24
N VAL A 695 13.54 -33.47 27.14
CA VAL A 695 13.81 -33.23 28.58
C VAL A 695 14.89 -34.15 29.18
N ALA A 696 15.27 -35.24 28.49
CA ALA A 696 16.25 -36.21 28.94
C ALA A 696 16.85 -36.99 27.74
N ASP A 697 18.09 -37.45 27.87
CA ASP A 697 18.86 -38.09 26.77
C ASP A 697 18.25 -39.42 26.28
N ASN A 698 17.51 -40.13 27.13
CA ASN A 698 16.96 -41.46 26.84
C ASN A 698 15.46 -41.48 26.50
N VAL A 699 14.83 -40.30 26.36
CA VAL A 699 13.39 -40.17 26.12
C VAL A 699 13.13 -39.42 24.82
N LEU A 700 12.36 -40.01 23.91
CA LEU A 700 11.91 -39.33 22.70
C LEU A 700 10.87 -38.25 23.06
N PRO A 701 11.04 -37.00 22.60
CA PRO A 701 10.13 -35.91 22.91
C PRO A 701 8.70 -36.17 22.42
N GLN A 702 7.71 -35.85 23.24
CA GLN A 702 6.30 -35.88 22.86
C GLN A 702 5.83 -34.59 22.17
N ALA A 703 6.53 -33.48 22.40
CA ALA A 703 6.25 -32.20 21.77
C ALA A 703 7.55 -31.46 21.45
N GLY A 704 7.49 -30.58 20.46
CA GLY A 704 8.55 -29.63 20.16
C GLY A 704 8.01 -28.41 19.44
N VAL A 705 8.68 -27.28 19.63
CA VAL A 705 8.27 -25.98 19.11
C VAL A 705 9.42 -25.36 18.32
N VAL A 706 9.10 -24.82 17.15
CA VAL A 706 9.96 -23.88 16.42
C VAL A 706 9.22 -22.55 16.23
N SER A 707 9.82 -21.44 16.63
CA SER A 707 9.30 -20.10 16.36
C SER A 707 10.06 -19.45 15.22
N TYR A 708 9.34 -18.91 14.25
CA TYR A 708 9.86 -18.12 13.15
C TYR A 708 9.57 -16.65 13.38
N ASN A 709 10.61 -15.82 13.34
CA ASN A 709 10.46 -14.38 13.22
C ASN A 709 10.49 -13.98 11.74
N PHE A 710 9.43 -13.33 11.30
CA PHE A 710 9.29 -12.81 9.95
C PHE A 710 9.56 -11.32 9.93
N ARG A 711 10.40 -10.87 8.98
CA ARG A 711 10.46 -9.46 8.60
C ARG A 711 9.69 -9.26 7.31
N LEU A 712 8.49 -8.70 7.42
CA LEU A 712 7.51 -8.57 6.35
C LEU A 712 7.89 -7.46 5.38
N LEU A 713 7.84 -7.73 4.09
CA LEU A 713 8.08 -6.74 3.05
C LEU A 713 6.87 -5.78 2.92
N PRO A 714 7.06 -4.49 2.56
CA PRO A 714 5.93 -3.62 2.22
C PRO A 714 4.93 -4.27 1.26
N GLY A 715 3.66 -4.30 1.66
CA GLY A 715 2.56 -4.95 0.95
C GLY A 715 2.29 -6.41 1.34
N ASP A 716 3.14 -7.05 2.14
CA ASP A 716 2.87 -8.38 2.71
C ASP A 716 2.24 -8.24 4.12
N PRO A 717 1.00 -8.70 4.33
CA PRO A 717 0.38 -8.66 5.64
C PRO A 717 0.87 -9.84 6.52
N PRO A 718 0.81 -9.74 7.86
CA PRO A 718 1.20 -10.82 8.78
C PRO A 718 0.57 -12.18 8.46
N GLU A 719 -0.65 -12.19 7.95
CA GLU A 719 -1.39 -13.39 7.54
C GLU A 719 -0.66 -14.15 6.43
N ALA A 720 0.12 -13.46 5.58
CA ALA A 720 0.92 -14.11 4.55
C ALA A 720 2.02 -15.00 5.14
N ALA A 721 2.63 -14.60 6.27
CA ALA A 721 3.62 -15.42 6.98
C ALA A 721 2.98 -16.70 7.56
N VAL A 722 1.77 -16.57 8.10
CA VAL A 722 0.99 -17.72 8.63
C VAL A 722 0.60 -18.66 7.50
N ALA A 723 0.08 -18.13 6.39
CA ALA A 723 -0.29 -18.91 5.21
C ALA A 723 0.92 -19.66 4.62
N TYR A 724 2.08 -19.01 4.57
CA TYR A 724 3.33 -19.63 4.13
C TYR A 724 3.70 -20.85 5.01
N LEU A 725 3.69 -20.71 6.34
CA LEU A 725 4.00 -21.85 7.22
C LEU A 725 2.94 -22.96 7.14
N HIS A 726 1.67 -22.64 6.93
CA HIS A 726 0.64 -23.67 6.66
C HIS A 726 0.97 -24.49 5.41
N GLN A 727 1.43 -23.83 4.35
CA GLN A 727 1.85 -24.51 3.12
C GLN A 727 3.06 -25.44 3.38
N VAL A 728 4.02 -25.00 4.19
CA VAL A 728 5.19 -25.81 4.59
C VAL A 728 4.81 -27.02 5.46
N VAL A 729 3.90 -26.85 6.42
CA VAL A 729 3.42 -27.96 7.25
C VAL A 729 2.64 -28.97 6.40
N ALA A 730 1.77 -28.49 5.51
CA ALA A 730 1.02 -29.35 4.59
C ALA A 730 1.95 -30.15 3.65
N SER A 731 3.04 -29.55 3.16
CA SER A 731 4.00 -30.23 2.29
C SER A 731 4.91 -31.22 3.02
N SER A 732 5.15 -31.02 4.31
CA SER A 732 6.00 -31.88 5.15
C SER A 732 5.28 -33.09 5.76
N ASN A 733 3.96 -33.21 5.52
CA ASN A 733 3.09 -34.28 6.03
C ASN A 733 3.20 -34.47 7.56
N ALA A 734 3.40 -33.36 8.27
CA ALA A 734 3.62 -33.31 9.70
C ALA A 734 2.30 -33.12 10.46
N ASP A 735 2.10 -33.87 11.54
CA ASP A 735 1.06 -33.56 12.53
C ASP A 735 1.54 -32.38 13.39
N ALA A 736 1.21 -31.17 12.94
CA ALA A 736 1.67 -29.92 13.55
C ALA A 736 0.55 -28.90 13.68
N THR A 737 0.54 -28.20 14.80
CA THR A 737 -0.35 -27.07 15.08
C THR A 737 0.43 -25.77 14.89
N ILE A 738 -0.13 -24.83 14.14
CA ILE A 738 0.47 -23.50 13.94
C ILE A 738 -0.23 -22.51 14.85
N THR A 739 0.55 -21.76 15.63
CA THR A 739 0.07 -20.68 16.47
C THR A 739 0.76 -19.39 16.07
N ALA A 740 0.00 -18.43 15.57
CA ALA A 740 0.51 -17.09 15.27
C ALA A 740 0.35 -16.18 16.48
N ASN A 741 1.43 -15.50 16.90
CA ASN A 741 1.27 -14.38 17.84
C ASN A 741 0.85 -13.14 17.05
N THR A 742 -0.46 -12.95 16.92
CA THR A 742 -1.03 -11.79 16.22
C THR A 742 -0.99 -10.52 17.07
N ALA A 743 -0.84 -10.63 18.39
CA ALA A 743 -0.81 -9.47 19.29
C ALA A 743 0.43 -8.59 19.08
N GLU A 744 1.55 -9.20 18.68
CA GLU A 744 2.81 -8.52 18.40
C GLU A 744 3.09 -8.35 16.89
N ALA A 745 2.21 -8.88 16.04
CA ALA A 745 2.36 -8.76 14.60
C ALA A 745 2.07 -7.33 14.14
N ARG A 746 2.92 -6.83 13.24
CA ARG A 746 2.83 -5.47 12.71
C ARG A 746 3.06 -5.50 11.21
N ASN A 747 2.20 -4.80 10.49
CA ASN A 747 2.41 -4.53 9.07
C ASN A 747 3.70 -3.71 8.88
N ALA A 748 4.29 -3.83 7.68
CA ALA A 748 5.28 -2.86 7.23
C ALA A 748 4.69 -1.45 7.27
N SER A 749 5.53 -0.43 7.49
CA SER A 749 5.06 0.95 7.42
C SER A 749 4.59 1.26 5.99
N TYR A 750 3.71 2.25 5.85
CA TYR A 750 3.49 2.83 4.53
C TYR A 750 4.80 3.43 4.00
N VAL A 751 4.87 3.58 2.68
CA VAL A 751 6.05 4.12 1.99
C VAL A 751 5.91 5.63 1.85
N SER A 752 6.72 6.38 2.57
CA SER A 752 6.80 7.84 2.46
C SER A 752 7.31 8.24 1.07
N SER A 753 6.74 9.30 0.50
CA SER A 753 7.13 9.77 -0.83
C SER A 753 8.46 10.53 -0.79
N THR A 754 9.31 10.32 -1.78
CA THR A 754 10.56 11.10 -1.97
C THR A 754 10.30 12.49 -2.55
N GLN A 755 9.06 12.79 -2.95
CA GLN A 755 8.68 14.07 -3.58
C GLN A 755 8.25 15.16 -2.59
N THR A 756 8.13 14.83 -1.31
CA THR A 756 7.72 15.77 -0.25
C THR A 756 8.77 16.83 0.02
N THR A 757 8.35 17.94 0.63
CA THR A 757 9.25 19.01 1.05
C THR A 757 10.31 18.49 2.03
N LEU A 758 9.96 17.74 3.09
CA LEU A 758 10.97 17.31 4.06
C LEU A 758 12.07 16.41 3.46
N TYR A 759 11.72 15.43 2.62
CA TYR A 759 12.73 14.60 1.94
C TYR A 759 13.72 15.46 1.13
N LYS A 760 13.21 16.45 0.39
CA LYS A 760 14.04 17.37 -0.40
C LYS A 760 14.95 18.22 0.49
N LEU A 761 14.45 18.70 1.63
CA LEU A 761 15.26 19.48 2.58
C LEU A 761 16.32 18.63 3.29
N ILE A 762 16.02 17.36 3.61
CA ILE A 762 17.00 16.38 4.10
C ILE A 762 18.08 16.15 3.05
N SER A 763 17.68 15.93 1.79
CA SER A 763 18.61 15.74 0.67
C SER A 763 19.51 16.96 0.47
N GLN A 764 18.93 18.16 0.47
CA GLN A 764 19.67 19.40 0.37
C GLN A 764 20.67 19.56 1.52
N ALA A 765 20.23 19.39 2.77
CA ALA A 765 21.12 19.50 3.93
C ALA A 765 22.24 18.45 3.91
N ALA A 766 21.96 17.24 3.41
CA ALA A 766 22.96 16.19 3.28
C ALA A 766 24.07 16.61 2.29
N HIS A 767 23.70 17.10 1.11
CA HIS A 767 24.68 17.60 0.14
C HIS A 767 25.47 18.82 0.64
N GLU A 768 24.79 19.76 1.31
CA GLU A 768 25.44 21.00 1.77
C GLU A 768 26.40 20.78 2.94
N VAL A 769 26.16 19.77 3.79
CA VAL A 769 26.85 19.61 5.09
C VAL A 769 27.67 18.31 5.22
N LEU A 770 27.18 17.18 4.71
CA LEU A 770 27.78 15.88 5.00
C LEU A 770 28.90 15.49 4.04
N ALA A 771 28.86 15.98 2.81
CA ALA A 771 29.89 15.76 1.80
C ALA A 771 30.15 17.05 0.99
N PRO A 772 30.52 18.17 1.64
CA PRO A 772 30.65 19.46 0.98
C PRO A 772 31.70 19.42 -0.13
N GLY A 773 31.29 19.73 -1.36
CA GLY A 773 32.18 19.74 -2.53
C GLY A 773 32.60 18.37 -3.04
N GLN A 774 31.97 17.30 -2.55
CA GLN A 774 32.16 15.92 -3.02
C GLN A 774 30.85 15.37 -3.59
N GLU A 775 30.96 14.34 -4.41
CA GLU A 775 29.79 13.59 -4.86
C GLU A 775 29.17 12.83 -3.68
N LEU A 776 27.85 12.92 -3.53
CA LEU A 776 27.07 12.23 -2.51
C LEU A 776 25.81 11.68 -3.18
N VAL A 777 25.45 10.44 -2.87
CA VAL A 777 24.16 9.88 -3.28
C VAL A 777 23.19 9.99 -2.10
N VAL A 778 22.04 10.63 -2.29
CA VAL A 778 20.95 10.58 -1.31
C VAL A 778 19.93 9.56 -1.79
N ALA A 779 19.90 8.40 -1.15
CA ALA A 779 19.12 7.25 -1.60
C ALA A 779 17.98 6.93 -0.61
N PRO A 780 16.74 6.72 -1.09
CA PRO A 780 15.67 6.17 -0.28
C PRO A 780 16.07 4.79 0.26
N PHE A 781 15.68 4.47 1.49
CA PHE A 781 16.10 3.25 2.16
C PHE A 781 14.91 2.50 2.77
N LEU A 782 14.90 1.17 2.62
CA LEU A 782 13.99 0.30 3.35
C LEU A 782 14.70 -0.19 4.62
N LEU A 783 14.30 0.35 5.76
CA LEU A 783 14.81 -0.10 7.03
C LEU A 783 14.27 -1.50 7.34
N VAL A 784 15.18 -2.45 7.57
CA VAL A 784 14.83 -3.85 7.88
C VAL A 784 14.39 -4.02 9.35
N GLY A 785 14.81 -3.08 10.21
CA GLY A 785 14.35 -2.92 11.59
C GLY A 785 13.09 -2.07 11.71
N ALA A 786 12.80 -1.62 12.93
CA ALA A 786 11.73 -0.70 13.26
C ALA A 786 12.23 0.31 14.29
N THR A 787 11.67 1.52 14.29
CA THR A 787 12.01 2.61 15.21
C THR A 787 10.74 3.12 15.91
N ASP A 788 10.87 4.10 16.80
CA ASP A 788 9.74 4.71 17.50
C ASP A 788 8.79 5.49 16.59
N SER A 789 9.23 5.92 15.40
CA SER A 789 8.40 6.61 14.41
C SER A 789 7.10 5.88 14.06
N ARG A 790 7.05 4.54 14.20
CA ARG A 790 5.86 3.72 13.98
C ARG A 790 4.66 4.12 14.85
N HIS A 791 4.90 4.64 16.05
CA HIS A 791 3.83 5.09 16.96
C HIS A 791 3.16 6.38 16.48
N TYR A 792 3.87 7.17 15.68
CA TYR A 792 3.41 8.46 15.15
C TYR A 792 2.92 8.37 13.70
N ALA A 793 3.10 7.23 13.03
CA ALA A 793 2.84 7.05 11.60
C ALA A 793 1.40 7.41 11.18
N ASN A 794 0.40 7.14 12.03
CA ASN A 794 -1.00 7.47 11.73
C ASN A 794 -1.36 8.95 11.99
N MET A 795 -0.43 9.74 12.53
CA MET A 795 -0.64 11.15 12.90
C MET A 795 -0.03 12.13 11.89
N THR A 796 0.60 11.65 10.83
CA THR A 796 1.31 12.47 9.85
C THR A 796 0.59 12.54 8.51
N THR A 797 0.60 13.71 7.88
CA THR A 797 0.01 13.95 6.55
C THR A 797 1.06 13.90 5.42
N GLY A 798 2.32 14.21 5.73
CA GLY A 798 3.42 14.33 4.79
C GLY A 798 4.44 13.19 4.87
N GLY A 799 4.37 12.32 5.88
CA GLY A 799 5.15 11.09 5.95
C GLY A 799 6.16 11.01 7.10
N VAL A 800 6.91 9.90 7.11
CA VAL A 800 7.96 9.56 8.09
C VAL A 800 9.28 9.35 7.34
N TYR A 801 10.35 9.99 7.81
CA TYR A 801 11.71 9.86 7.27
C TYR A 801 12.69 9.47 8.37
N ARG A 802 13.71 8.69 8.01
CA ARG A 802 14.63 8.05 8.97
C ARG A 802 16.08 8.24 8.55
N PHE A 803 16.85 9.04 9.27
CA PHE A 803 18.25 9.29 8.93
C PHE A 803 19.04 9.83 10.12
N VAL A 804 20.06 9.06 10.50
CA VAL A 804 21.11 9.45 11.42
C VAL A 804 22.32 9.86 10.57
N PRO A 805 22.70 11.15 10.54
CA PRO A 805 23.72 11.69 9.64
C PRO A 805 25.15 11.39 10.12
N LEU A 806 25.40 10.16 10.59
CA LEU A 806 26.69 9.71 11.08
C LEU A 806 27.45 8.91 10.01
N PRO A 807 28.75 9.18 9.83
CA PRO A 807 29.59 8.39 8.94
C PRO A 807 29.76 6.97 9.50
N VAL A 808 29.46 5.98 8.67
CA VAL A 808 29.63 4.55 8.96
C VAL A 808 30.46 3.94 7.84
N ASP A 809 31.58 3.33 8.20
CA ASP A 809 32.40 2.52 7.29
C ASP A 809 31.91 1.06 7.37
N VAL A 810 31.14 0.66 6.36
CA VAL A 810 30.51 -0.67 6.33
C VAL A 810 31.58 -1.76 6.17
N GLN A 811 32.61 -1.52 5.36
CA GLN A 811 33.75 -2.42 5.16
C GLN A 811 34.62 -2.60 6.41
N ALA A 812 34.81 -1.54 7.20
CA ALA A 812 35.49 -1.63 8.50
C ALA A 812 34.64 -2.33 9.58
N GLY A 813 33.38 -2.66 9.26
CA GLY A 813 32.47 -3.38 10.14
C GLY A 813 31.78 -2.49 11.18
N ASP A 814 31.75 -1.17 10.98
CA ASP A 814 31.14 -0.24 11.94
C ASP A 814 29.64 -0.50 12.13
N LEU A 815 28.94 -0.99 11.09
CA LEU A 815 27.54 -1.37 11.20
C LEU A 815 27.30 -2.47 12.25
N LYS A 816 28.27 -3.37 12.48
CA LYS A 816 28.18 -4.44 13.49
C LYS A 816 28.37 -3.94 14.93
N ARG A 817 28.78 -2.67 15.10
CA ARG A 817 28.95 -2.06 16.42
C ARG A 817 27.62 -1.57 17.00
N ILE A 818 26.61 -1.32 16.15
CA ILE A 818 25.24 -1.07 16.58
C ILE A 818 24.73 -2.33 17.30
N HIS A 819 24.29 -2.17 18.55
CA HIS A 819 23.98 -3.25 19.50
C HIS A 819 25.15 -4.20 19.83
N GLY A 820 26.31 -4.04 19.20
CA GLY A 820 27.52 -4.83 19.40
C GLY A 820 28.49 -4.25 20.42
N THR A 821 29.66 -4.89 20.55
CA THR A 821 30.77 -4.40 21.37
C THR A 821 31.49 -3.24 20.68
N ASN A 822 32.16 -2.39 21.47
CA ASN A 822 32.99 -1.29 20.95
C ASN A 822 32.21 -0.28 20.10
N GLU A 823 30.99 0.03 20.51
CA GLU A 823 30.19 1.12 19.93
C GLU A 823 30.88 2.47 20.19
N ARG A 824 30.99 3.26 19.12
CA ARG A 824 31.69 4.56 19.12
C ARG A 824 31.26 5.40 17.93
N VAL A 825 31.46 6.71 18.02
CA VAL A 825 31.24 7.65 16.91
C VAL A 825 32.45 8.55 16.69
N GLU A 826 32.79 8.84 15.43
CA GLU A 826 33.84 9.81 15.10
C GLU A 826 33.44 11.20 15.60
N VAL A 827 34.32 11.88 16.34
CA VAL A 827 34.06 13.25 16.85
C VAL A 827 33.71 14.20 15.71
N ALA A 828 34.48 14.18 14.61
CA ALA A 828 34.22 15.04 13.46
C ALA A 828 32.89 14.70 12.77
N GLY A 829 32.54 13.41 12.68
CA GLY A 829 31.24 12.94 12.21
C GLY A 829 30.08 13.45 13.06
N TYR A 830 30.22 13.41 14.38
CA TYR A 830 29.21 13.95 15.30
C TYR A 830 29.01 15.47 15.16
N ILE A 831 30.10 16.23 14.98
CA ILE A 831 29.99 17.67 14.68
C ILE A 831 29.26 17.94 13.37
N ARG A 832 29.54 17.15 12.31
CA ARG A 832 28.81 17.25 11.03
C ARG A 832 27.33 16.91 11.20
N ALA A 833 26.99 15.91 12.01
CA ALA A 833 25.61 15.56 12.35
C ALA A 833 24.85 16.73 13.02
N ILE A 834 25.47 17.42 13.99
CA ILE A 834 24.88 18.61 14.62
C ILE A 834 24.60 19.68 13.56
N LYS A 835 25.59 20.00 12.71
CA LYS A 835 25.44 20.98 11.63
C LYS A 835 24.34 20.60 10.64
N PHE A 836 24.19 19.32 10.35
CA PHE A 836 23.12 18.81 9.50
C PHE A 836 21.74 19.08 10.12
N TYR A 837 21.54 18.77 11.41
CA TYR A 837 20.27 19.05 12.10
C TYR A 837 19.98 20.55 12.19
N ILE A 838 20.99 21.40 12.46
CA ILE A 838 20.85 22.87 12.39
C ILE A 838 20.29 23.28 11.02
N ARG A 839 20.86 22.71 9.95
CA ARG A 839 20.49 23.05 8.58
C ARG A 839 19.07 22.58 8.24
N VAL A 840 18.73 21.33 8.54
CA VAL A 840 17.38 20.79 8.34
C VAL A 840 16.33 21.61 9.09
N LEU A 841 16.58 21.94 10.37
CA LEU A 841 15.63 22.73 11.17
C LEU A 841 15.43 24.15 10.63
N ARG A 842 16.49 24.81 10.14
CA ARG A 842 16.37 26.12 9.47
C ARG A 842 15.57 26.01 8.17
N LEU A 843 15.90 25.04 7.33
CA LEU A 843 15.25 24.82 6.04
C LEU A 843 13.76 24.51 6.20
N ALA A 844 13.41 23.59 7.11
CA ALA A 844 12.03 23.22 7.41
C ALA A 844 11.20 24.38 7.99
N SER A 845 11.87 25.43 8.46
CA SER A 845 11.25 26.56 9.16
C SER A 845 11.23 27.86 8.36
N THR A 846 11.60 27.83 7.07
CA THR A 846 11.58 29.00 6.18
C THR A 846 10.30 29.00 5.34
N PRO A 847 9.49 30.08 5.33
CA PRO A 847 8.30 30.15 4.47
C PRO A 847 8.70 30.21 2.99
N GLY A 848 8.11 29.35 2.15
CA GLY A 848 8.32 29.36 0.69
C GLY A 848 8.90 28.09 0.06
N HIS A 849 8.96 26.98 0.80
CA HIS A 849 9.31 25.65 0.29
C HIS A 849 8.20 24.63 0.49
#